data_AF-A0AAW1YXX5-F1
#
_entry.id   AF-A0AAW1YXX5-F1
#
_cell.length_a   1.000
_cell.length_b   1.000
_cell.length_c   1.000
_cell.angle_alpha   90.00
_cell.angle_beta   90.00
_cell.angle_gamma   90.00
#
_symmetry.space_group_name_H-M   'P 1'
#
loop_
_entity.id
_entity.type
_entity.pdbx_description
1 polymer ?
#
loop_
_entity_poly.entity_id
_entity_poly.type
_entity_poly.pdbx_seq_one_letter_code
_entity_poly.pdbx_strand_id
1 'polypeptide(L)'
;MSLSPARYRFRLNLQYQQQQPQHLSLGMLWQILHLRGLRGPARAHRGLRQCKWPAALYSCSSESFGQTMLFSTKLPFSPLQFEALDLLSASQVAQLAAQSGALNNADLIRLVFDRLDGDNALQDVGEFLTALLRTSQALDINPVVRDIMMNRAFAILSLHFEDFEIHDWVSWFTVKLVPLLPSLTAEMLQRVTSYTDCDAYHVIVGALSSVFEQMTSLRQQELTPVLLGYLKQRRASGSTCSTNSSNLSTCLWACFGKFSIYVDYEDLRGLIEGFGSFEALDLLSASQVAQLAAQSGALNNADLIRLVFDRLDGDNALQDVGEFLTALLRTSQALDINPVVRDIMMNRAFAILSLHFEDFESHDWVSWFTVKLLPLLPSLTAEMLQRVTSYTDCDAYHVIVGALSSVFEQMTSLRQQELTPVLLGYLKQRRASGSTCSTNSSNLSTCLWACFGKFSIYVDYEDLRGLIEGFGSFEALDLLSASQVAQLAAQSGALNNADLIRLVFDRLDGDNALQDVGEFLTALLRTSQALDINPVVRDIMMNRAFAILSLHFEDFESHDWVSWFTVKLVPLLPSLTAEMLQRVTSYTDCDAYHVIVGALSSVFEQMTSLRQQELTPVLLGYLKQRRASGSTCSTNSSNLSTCLWACFGKFSIYVDYEDLRGLIEGFGSQMTSLRQQELTPVLLGYLKQRRASGRQQPQHLSLGMLWQILHLRGLRGPARAHRGLRQYVLVTKTPRTHKSYFLCAKRIQGAFALDINPVVRDIMMNRAFAILSLHFEDFEIHDWVSWFTVKLVPLLPSLTAEMLQRVTSYTDCDAYHVIVGALSSVFEQMTSLRQQELTPVLLGYLKQRRASGSTCSTNSSNLSTCLWACFGKFSIYVDYEDLRGLIEGFGSFEALDLLSASQVAQLAAQSGALNNADLIRLVFDRLDGDNALQDVGEFLTALLRTSQALDINPVVRDIMMNRAFAILSLHFEDFESHDWVSWFTVKLLPLLPSLTAEMLQRVTSYTDCDAYHVIVGALSSVFEQMTSLRQQELTPVLLGYLKQRRASGRSSGAGPLFVLCAVKDGSTCSTNSSNLSTCLWACFGKFSIYVDYEDLRGLIEGFGSFEALDLLSASQVAQLAAQSGALNNADLIRLVFDRLDGDNALQDVGEFLTALLRTSQVCSRN
;
A
#
# COMPACT_ATOMS: atom_id res chain seq x y z
N MET A 1 7.78 -19.12 -46.17
CA MET A 1 8.60 -18.82 -47.36
C MET A 1 8.57 -17.31 -47.60
N SER A 2 9.71 -16.72 -48.03
CA SER A 2 9.86 -15.40 -48.70
C SER A 2 9.02 -14.19 -48.21
N LEU A 3 9.56 -13.20 -47.48
CA LEU A 3 10.53 -12.15 -47.87
C LEU A 3 9.88 -10.80 -48.22
N SER A 4 10.43 -9.75 -47.59
CA SER A 4 10.15 -8.30 -47.67
C SER A 4 11.09 -7.63 -48.72
N PRO A 5 11.28 -6.28 -48.85
CA PRO A 5 10.42 -5.07 -48.86
C PRO A 5 10.62 -4.14 -50.09
N ALA A 6 9.82 -3.07 -50.23
CA ALA A 6 10.21 -1.76 -50.83
C ALA A 6 9.26 -0.65 -50.33
N ARG A 7 9.65 0.44 -49.65
CA ARG A 7 10.43 1.65 -50.07
C ARG A 7 9.92 2.32 -51.36
N TYR A 8 9.42 3.56 -51.27
CA TYR A 8 10.07 4.76 -51.84
C TYR A 8 9.52 6.08 -51.25
N ARG A 9 10.22 7.19 -51.54
CA ARG A 9 10.13 8.52 -50.90
C ARG A 9 9.80 9.65 -51.90
N PHE A 10 9.14 10.70 -51.40
CA PHE A 10 9.27 12.15 -51.72
C PHE A 10 8.82 12.79 -53.07
N ARG A 11 7.98 13.83 -52.90
CA ARG A 11 7.87 15.14 -53.59
C ARG A 11 7.64 15.23 -55.11
N LEU A 12 6.57 15.97 -55.47
CA LEU A 12 6.70 17.36 -55.98
C LEU A 12 5.38 18.15 -55.85
N ASN A 13 5.49 19.46 -55.60
CA ASN A 13 4.37 20.42 -55.58
C ASN A 13 3.96 20.82 -56.99
N LEU A 14 2.70 21.25 -57.20
CA LEU A 14 2.36 22.42 -58.04
C LEU A 14 0.91 22.92 -57.87
N GLN A 15 0.83 24.18 -57.42
CA GLN A 15 -0.18 25.23 -57.69
C GLN A 15 -1.71 25.05 -57.51
N TYR A 16 -2.22 26.00 -56.71
CA TYR A 16 -3.57 26.57 -56.68
C TYR A 16 -4.27 26.78 -58.04
N GLN A 17 -5.58 26.51 -58.09
CA GLN A 17 -6.56 27.52 -58.49
C GLN A 17 -7.96 27.24 -57.91
N GLN A 18 -8.75 28.29 -57.69
CA GLN A 18 -10.08 28.25 -57.07
C GLN A 18 -11.17 27.86 -58.08
N GLN A 19 -12.20 27.11 -57.66
CA GLN A 19 -13.61 27.44 -57.90
C GLN A 19 -14.56 26.54 -57.09
N GLN A 20 -15.47 27.17 -56.33
CA GLN A 20 -16.73 26.61 -55.82
C GLN A 20 -17.77 26.51 -56.96
N PRO A 21 -18.99 25.93 -56.79
CA PRO A 21 -19.63 25.44 -55.55
C PRO A 21 -20.30 24.04 -55.66
N GLN A 22 -20.83 23.51 -54.54
CA GLN A 22 -22.27 23.19 -54.32
C GLN A 22 -22.54 22.02 -53.34
N HIS A 23 -23.68 22.13 -52.64
CA HIS A 23 -24.40 21.10 -51.88
C HIS A 23 -23.79 20.52 -50.57
N LEU A 24 -23.93 21.32 -49.51
CA LEU A 24 -24.25 20.82 -48.16
C LEU A 24 -25.58 20.04 -48.18
N SER A 25 -25.69 18.95 -47.41
CA SER A 25 -26.94 18.20 -47.22
C SER A 25 -27.29 17.96 -45.75
N LEU A 26 -28.40 18.56 -45.33
CA LEU A 26 -29.28 18.22 -44.18
C LEU A 26 -28.66 17.98 -42.79
N GLY A 27 -28.90 18.94 -41.89
CA GLY A 27 -28.66 18.82 -40.44
C GLY A 27 -29.49 19.75 -39.54
N MET A 28 -30.51 20.44 -40.07
CA MET A 28 -31.48 21.23 -39.29
C MET A 28 -32.89 20.76 -39.62
N LEU A 29 -33.60 20.20 -38.62
CA LEU A 29 -35.06 20.19 -38.40
C LEU A 29 -35.53 18.92 -37.66
N TRP A 30 -35.42 18.88 -36.32
CA TRP A 30 -36.48 18.31 -35.46
C TRP A 30 -36.21 18.55 -33.97
N GLN A 31 -37.09 19.31 -33.28
CA GLN A 31 -37.57 19.02 -31.91
C GLN A 31 -38.59 20.07 -31.41
N ILE A 32 -39.81 20.01 -31.95
CA ILE A 32 -41.04 20.46 -31.27
C ILE A 32 -42.13 19.42 -31.55
N LEU A 33 -42.85 18.98 -30.49
CA LEU A 33 -44.05 18.10 -30.43
C LEU A 33 -43.89 16.56 -30.55
N HIS A 34 -44.00 15.86 -29.39
CA HIS A 34 -45.18 15.07 -28.94
C HIS A 34 -44.96 13.66 -28.30
N LEU A 35 -44.97 13.64 -26.94
CA LEU A 35 -45.79 12.83 -26.00
C LEU A 35 -46.14 11.32 -26.17
N ARG A 36 -46.01 10.59 -25.03
CA ARG A 36 -46.66 9.33 -24.54
C ARG A 36 -46.08 7.99 -25.07
N GLY A 37 -45.88 6.92 -24.28
CA GLY A 37 -46.13 6.59 -22.83
C GLY A 37 -45.57 5.17 -22.50
N LEU A 38 -45.88 4.41 -21.43
CA LEU A 38 -46.74 4.58 -20.23
C LEU A 38 -46.55 3.38 -19.23
N ARG A 39 -46.96 3.52 -17.94
CA ARG A 39 -46.98 2.53 -16.79
C ARG A 39 -45.65 2.36 -16.01
N GLY A 40 -45.57 2.40 -14.66
CA GLY A 40 -46.51 2.62 -13.53
C GLY A 40 -46.01 1.87 -12.25
N PRO A 41 -46.58 2.00 -11.01
CA PRO A 41 -47.74 2.81 -10.57
C PRO A 41 -47.70 3.49 -9.15
N ALA A 42 -48.67 4.39 -8.88
CA ALA A 42 -49.38 4.66 -7.58
C ALA A 42 -48.61 5.32 -6.38
N ARG A 43 -49.15 6.22 -5.51
CA ARG A 43 -50.46 6.88 -5.20
C ARG A 43 -50.17 8.06 -4.21
N ALA A 44 -51.04 9.02 -3.82
CA ALA A 44 -52.22 9.72 -4.37
C ALA A 44 -52.74 10.80 -3.36
N HIS A 45 -53.72 11.64 -3.77
CA HIS A 45 -54.67 12.46 -2.94
C HIS A 45 -54.20 13.79 -2.28
N ARG A 46 -55.02 14.88 -2.18
CA ARG A 46 -56.36 15.23 -2.74
C ARG A 46 -56.68 16.75 -2.50
N GLY A 47 -57.35 17.46 -3.43
CA GLY A 47 -57.99 18.77 -3.14
C GLY A 47 -58.25 19.66 -4.37
N LEU A 48 -59.52 20.03 -4.65
CA LEU A 48 -59.96 20.76 -5.86
C LEU A 48 -61.05 21.81 -5.55
N ARG A 49 -61.08 22.89 -6.37
CA ARG A 49 -62.19 23.79 -6.80
C ARG A 49 -61.71 25.25 -6.77
N GLN A 50 -62.11 26.23 -7.59
CA GLN A 50 -62.89 26.45 -8.82
C GLN A 50 -63.15 27.99 -8.86
N CYS A 51 -63.52 28.56 -10.00
CA CYS A 51 -63.50 30.03 -10.24
C CYS A 51 -64.61 30.85 -9.55
N LYS A 52 -64.32 32.14 -9.25
CA LYS A 52 -65.07 33.34 -9.74
C LYS A 52 -64.57 34.67 -9.14
N TRP A 53 -64.57 35.73 -9.95
CA TRP A 53 -64.57 37.14 -9.48
C TRP A 53 -65.93 37.51 -8.88
N PRO A 54 -65.98 38.46 -7.92
CA PRO A 54 -66.71 39.71 -8.18
C PRO A 54 -66.05 40.97 -7.59
N ALA A 55 -66.73 42.12 -7.75
CA ALA A 55 -66.25 43.49 -7.54
C ALA A 55 -66.63 44.11 -6.17
N ALA A 56 -66.49 45.46 -6.09
CA ALA A 56 -66.81 46.39 -4.98
C ALA A 56 -65.67 46.59 -3.95
N LEU A 57 -65.42 47.77 -3.34
CA LEU A 57 -65.65 49.21 -3.57
C LEU A 57 -65.20 49.93 -2.27
N TYR A 58 -64.71 51.18 -2.34
CA TYR A 58 -64.51 52.14 -1.23
C TYR A 58 -63.58 51.79 -0.03
N SER A 59 -62.48 52.55 0.10
CA SER A 59 -62.31 53.53 1.19
C SER A 59 -61.22 54.57 0.87
N CYS A 60 -61.40 55.81 1.33
CA CYS A 60 -60.41 56.91 1.27
C CYS A 60 -59.49 56.86 2.51
N SER A 61 -58.29 57.45 2.52
CA SER A 61 -58.12 58.89 2.79
C SER A 61 -56.76 59.51 2.38
N SER A 62 -56.81 60.74 1.89
CA SER A 62 -55.86 61.90 1.97
C SER A 62 -54.61 61.80 2.86
N GLU A 63 -53.49 62.53 2.66
CA GLU A 63 -52.96 63.50 1.65
C GLU A 63 -51.46 63.67 2.02
N SER A 64 -50.48 63.89 1.12
CA SER A 64 -50.22 65.18 0.47
C SER A 64 -48.94 65.16 -0.41
N PHE A 65 -49.03 65.85 -1.56
CA PHE A 65 -47.99 66.55 -2.35
C PHE A 65 -46.48 66.20 -2.25
N GLY A 66 -45.87 65.85 -3.40
CA GLY A 66 -44.42 65.62 -3.50
C GLY A 66 -43.78 65.44 -4.91
N GLN A 67 -44.21 66.20 -5.92
CA GLN A 67 -43.50 66.51 -7.20
C GLN A 67 -43.00 65.41 -8.19
N THR A 68 -43.18 65.76 -9.48
CA THR A 68 -42.49 65.30 -10.70
C THR A 68 -42.93 63.99 -11.39
N MET A 69 -43.57 64.14 -12.55
CA MET A 69 -43.70 63.08 -13.56
C MET A 69 -42.33 62.78 -14.19
N LEU A 70 -42.09 61.53 -14.57
CA LEU A 70 -41.46 61.20 -15.86
C LEU A 70 -42.01 59.86 -16.36
N PHE A 71 -42.32 59.78 -17.65
CA PHE A 71 -43.02 58.64 -18.26
C PHE A 71 -42.10 57.42 -18.40
N SER A 72 -42.62 56.24 -18.07
CA SER A 72 -42.06 54.96 -18.52
C SER A 72 -43.06 54.26 -19.43
N THR A 73 -42.98 54.57 -20.73
CA THR A 73 -43.66 53.83 -21.80
C THR A 73 -42.64 53.53 -22.89
N LYS A 74 -42.29 52.25 -23.04
CA LYS A 74 -41.45 51.76 -24.13
C LYS A 74 -42.09 52.11 -25.48
N LEU A 75 -41.48 53.04 -26.22
CA LEU A 75 -41.74 53.31 -27.62
C LEU A 75 -40.46 52.97 -28.40
N PRO A 76 -40.55 52.49 -29.66
CA PRO A 76 -39.37 52.30 -30.50
C PRO A 76 -38.82 53.67 -30.90
N PHE A 77 -37.55 53.94 -30.56
CA PHE A 77 -36.85 55.14 -31.01
C PHE A 77 -36.70 55.11 -32.54
N SER A 78 -36.86 56.26 -33.19
CA SER A 78 -36.91 56.38 -34.65
C SER A 78 -35.66 57.10 -35.20
N PRO A 79 -35.31 56.93 -36.49
CA PRO A 79 -34.11 57.53 -37.09
C PRO A 79 -34.02 59.06 -37.00
N LEU A 80 -35.15 59.74 -36.80
CA LEU A 80 -35.28 61.21 -36.78
C LEU A 80 -34.48 61.92 -35.67
N GLN A 81 -33.94 61.21 -34.68
CA GLN A 81 -33.07 61.81 -33.66
C GLN A 81 -31.61 62.00 -34.10
N PHE A 82 -31.17 61.31 -35.16
CA PHE A 82 -29.78 61.39 -35.65
C PHE A 82 -29.53 62.56 -36.62
N GLU A 83 -30.58 63.20 -37.15
CA GLU A 83 -30.46 64.40 -38.00
C GLU A 83 -29.99 65.66 -37.22
N ALA A 84 -29.92 65.60 -35.88
CA ALA A 84 -29.52 66.70 -35.01
C ALA A 84 -28.17 66.47 -34.30
N LEU A 85 -27.38 65.46 -34.71
CA LEU A 85 -26.08 65.13 -34.10
C LEU A 85 -25.12 66.34 -33.99
N ASP A 86 -25.12 67.22 -34.99
CA ASP A 86 -24.25 68.40 -35.06
C ASP A 86 -24.51 69.43 -33.94
N LEU A 87 -25.70 69.40 -33.32
CA LEU A 87 -26.10 70.31 -32.25
C LEU A 87 -25.82 69.76 -30.84
N LEU A 88 -25.30 68.53 -30.73
CA LEU A 88 -25.07 67.84 -29.46
C LEU A 88 -23.59 67.89 -29.05
N SER A 89 -23.33 67.96 -27.73
CA SER A 89 -21.99 67.72 -27.17
C SER A 89 -21.63 66.23 -27.25
N ALA A 90 -20.34 65.91 -27.26
CA ALA A 90 -19.87 64.52 -27.23
C ALA A 90 -20.48 63.68 -26.09
N SER A 91 -20.68 64.30 -24.92
CA SER A 91 -21.36 63.70 -23.77
C SER A 91 -22.86 63.43 -23.98
N GLN A 92 -23.57 64.31 -24.70
CA GLN A 92 -24.97 64.08 -25.10
C GLN A 92 -25.07 63.01 -26.20
N VAL A 93 -24.13 63.00 -27.15
CA VAL A 93 -24.04 61.96 -28.19
C VAL A 93 -23.80 60.58 -27.55
N ALA A 94 -22.99 60.49 -26.50
CA ALA A 94 -22.79 59.24 -25.75
C ALA A 94 -24.07 58.73 -25.06
N GLN A 95 -24.83 59.63 -24.43
CA GLN A 95 -26.13 59.30 -23.82
C GLN A 95 -27.15 58.84 -24.87
N LEU A 96 -27.20 59.52 -26.02
CA LEU A 96 -28.03 59.13 -27.14
C LEU A 96 -27.62 57.75 -27.69
N ALA A 97 -26.33 57.50 -27.90
CA ALA A 97 -25.82 56.23 -28.42
C ALA A 97 -26.18 55.04 -27.50
N ALA A 98 -26.11 55.23 -26.18
CA ALA A 98 -26.49 54.22 -25.18
C ALA A 98 -28.00 53.90 -25.17
N GLN A 99 -28.86 54.89 -25.45
CA GLN A 99 -30.33 54.75 -25.34
C GLN A 99 -31.05 54.43 -26.66
N SER A 100 -30.45 54.80 -27.80
CA SER A 100 -31.03 54.66 -29.15
C SER A 100 -30.80 53.31 -29.83
N GLY A 101 -29.99 52.43 -29.22
CA GLY A 101 -29.58 51.17 -29.85
C GLY A 101 -28.43 51.31 -30.85
N ALA A 102 -27.76 52.46 -30.95
CA ALA A 102 -26.61 52.66 -31.83
C ALA A 102 -25.44 51.69 -31.55
N LEU A 103 -25.27 51.27 -30.28
CA LEU A 103 -24.30 50.25 -29.88
C LEU A 103 -24.54 48.85 -30.52
N ASN A 104 -25.69 48.67 -31.18
CA ASN A 104 -26.07 47.46 -31.92
C ASN A 104 -26.28 47.71 -33.43
N ASN A 105 -26.00 48.91 -33.95
CA ASN A 105 -26.21 49.26 -35.35
C ASN A 105 -24.97 49.94 -35.97
N ALA A 106 -24.35 49.24 -36.92
CA ALA A 106 -23.12 49.65 -37.59
C ALA A 106 -23.23 50.96 -38.41
N ASP A 107 -24.43 51.35 -38.84
CA ASP A 107 -24.63 52.57 -39.62
C ASP A 107 -24.92 53.78 -38.72
N LEU A 108 -25.69 53.58 -37.64
CA LEU A 108 -25.88 54.62 -36.62
C LEU A 108 -24.57 54.97 -35.90
N ILE A 109 -23.73 53.97 -35.58
CA ILE A 109 -22.44 54.25 -34.94
C ILE A 109 -21.45 54.94 -35.89
N ARG A 110 -21.54 54.72 -37.20
CA ARG A 110 -20.74 55.46 -38.19
C ARG A 110 -21.11 56.94 -38.15
N LEU A 111 -22.40 57.28 -38.21
CA LEU A 111 -22.87 58.66 -38.08
C LEU A 111 -22.43 59.32 -36.76
N VAL A 112 -22.46 58.58 -35.64
CA VAL A 112 -21.90 59.05 -34.36
C VAL A 112 -20.42 59.40 -34.48
N PHE A 113 -19.60 58.51 -35.04
CA PHE A 113 -18.16 58.76 -35.18
C PHE A 113 -17.83 59.80 -36.24
N ASP A 114 -18.59 59.90 -37.33
CA ASP A 114 -18.43 60.94 -38.34
C ASP A 114 -18.73 62.35 -37.76
N ARG A 115 -19.61 62.47 -36.76
CA ARG A 115 -19.75 63.71 -35.97
C ARG A 115 -18.56 63.93 -35.02
N LEU A 116 -18.04 62.90 -34.37
CA LEU A 116 -16.90 63.03 -33.45
C LEU A 116 -15.58 63.35 -34.18
N ASP A 117 -15.48 63.05 -35.48
CA ASP A 117 -14.32 63.26 -36.36
C ASP A 117 -14.25 64.71 -36.90
N GLY A 118 -14.26 65.69 -35.99
CA GLY A 118 -14.16 67.13 -36.27
C GLY A 118 -12.86 67.78 -35.76
N ASP A 119 -12.77 69.12 -35.78
CA ASP A 119 -11.55 69.87 -35.42
C ASP A 119 -10.97 69.54 -34.02
N ASN A 120 -11.82 69.08 -33.09
CA ASN A 120 -11.44 68.68 -31.73
C ASN A 120 -11.54 67.14 -31.49
N ALA A 121 -11.39 66.32 -32.55
CA ALA A 121 -11.71 64.88 -32.52
C ALA A 121 -11.12 64.09 -31.34
N LEU A 122 -9.87 64.35 -30.93
CA LEU A 122 -9.25 63.68 -29.78
C LEU A 122 -10.01 63.95 -28.46
N GLN A 123 -10.48 65.19 -28.27
CA GLN A 123 -11.28 65.57 -27.10
C GLN A 123 -12.70 65.03 -27.21
N ASP A 124 -13.36 65.21 -28.36
CA ASP A 124 -14.75 64.76 -28.59
C ASP A 124 -14.87 63.24 -28.40
N VAL A 125 -13.96 62.44 -28.97
CA VAL A 125 -13.93 60.97 -28.73
C VAL A 125 -13.63 60.63 -27.27
N GLY A 126 -12.71 61.34 -26.63
CA GLY A 126 -12.35 61.12 -25.22
C GLY A 126 -13.50 61.41 -24.25
N GLU A 127 -14.24 62.50 -24.48
CA GLU A 127 -15.45 62.86 -23.73
C GLU A 127 -16.59 61.87 -24.01
N PHE A 128 -16.80 61.47 -25.26
CA PHE A 128 -17.80 60.49 -25.66
C PHE A 128 -17.59 59.16 -24.92
N LEU A 129 -16.39 58.58 -24.97
CA LEU A 129 -16.10 57.29 -24.31
C LEU A 129 -16.23 57.39 -22.78
N THR A 130 -15.76 58.50 -22.19
CA THR A 130 -15.90 58.75 -20.74
C THR A 130 -17.37 58.88 -20.32
N ALA A 131 -18.20 59.54 -21.12
CA ALA A 131 -19.63 59.67 -20.87
C ALA A 131 -20.39 58.35 -21.10
N LEU A 132 -19.98 57.55 -22.09
CA LEU A 132 -20.55 56.22 -22.36
C LEU A 132 -20.39 55.30 -21.15
N LEU A 133 -19.18 55.25 -20.57
CA LEU A 133 -18.88 54.48 -19.36
C LEU A 133 -19.64 54.95 -18.11
N ARG A 134 -20.02 56.23 -18.04
CA ARG A 134 -20.88 56.75 -16.95
C ARG A 134 -22.36 56.41 -17.12
N THR A 135 -22.78 55.99 -18.31
CA THR A 135 -24.21 55.85 -18.67
C THR A 135 -24.75 54.42 -18.48
N SER A 136 -23.89 53.39 -18.46
CA SER A 136 -24.30 52.01 -18.15
C SER A 136 -23.26 51.26 -17.31
N GLN A 137 -23.74 50.46 -16.36
CA GLN A 137 -22.89 49.53 -15.58
C GLN A 137 -22.54 48.25 -16.36
N ALA A 138 -23.23 47.96 -17.46
CA ALA A 138 -22.90 46.88 -18.39
C ALA A 138 -23.11 47.38 -19.83
N LEU A 139 -22.02 47.63 -20.55
CA LEU A 139 -22.05 48.01 -21.96
C LEU A 139 -21.96 46.76 -22.84
N ASP A 140 -23.11 46.23 -23.23
CA ASP A 140 -23.19 45.22 -24.29
C ASP A 140 -23.11 45.92 -25.66
N ILE A 141 -21.92 45.87 -26.27
CA ILE A 141 -21.64 46.46 -27.59
C ILE A 141 -21.52 45.31 -28.59
N ASN A 142 -22.28 45.36 -29.67
CA ASN A 142 -22.17 44.38 -30.75
C ASN A 142 -20.72 44.30 -31.25
N PRO A 143 -20.11 43.11 -31.41
CA PRO A 143 -18.69 42.99 -31.78
C PRO A 143 -18.30 43.77 -33.05
N VAL A 144 -19.17 43.80 -34.07
CA VAL A 144 -18.92 44.56 -35.31
C VAL A 144 -18.95 46.07 -35.07
N VAL A 145 -19.85 46.53 -34.21
CA VAL A 145 -19.92 47.93 -33.77
C VAL A 145 -18.67 48.29 -32.96
N ARG A 146 -18.25 47.43 -32.02
CA ARG A 146 -17.04 47.60 -31.22
C ARG A 146 -15.79 47.69 -32.09
N ASP A 147 -15.69 46.85 -33.11
CA ASP A 147 -14.61 46.91 -34.12
C ASP A 147 -14.63 48.25 -34.88
N ILE A 148 -15.80 48.75 -35.31
CA ILE A 148 -15.90 50.06 -36.00
C ILE A 148 -15.49 51.21 -35.07
N MET A 149 -15.99 51.22 -33.84
CA MET A 149 -15.66 52.22 -32.83
C MET A 149 -14.16 52.21 -32.52
N MET A 150 -13.56 51.03 -32.37
CA MET A 150 -12.13 50.88 -32.09
C MET A 150 -11.29 51.36 -33.28
N ASN A 151 -11.63 50.98 -34.51
CA ASN A 151 -10.93 51.43 -35.72
C ASN A 151 -10.95 52.97 -35.86
N ARG A 152 -12.10 53.61 -35.66
CA ARG A 152 -12.23 55.08 -35.76
C ARG A 152 -11.52 55.80 -34.61
N ALA A 153 -11.75 55.39 -33.37
CA ALA A 153 -11.08 55.96 -32.20
C ALA A 153 -9.55 55.83 -32.31
N PHE A 154 -9.06 54.67 -32.74
CA PHE A 154 -7.64 54.41 -32.91
C PHE A 154 -7.00 55.24 -34.04
N ALA A 155 -7.71 55.45 -35.15
CA ALA A 155 -7.22 56.29 -36.25
C ALA A 155 -6.92 57.71 -35.76
N ILE A 156 -7.87 58.34 -35.05
CA ILE A 156 -7.75 59.68 -34.44
C ILE A 156 -6.62 59.68 -33.40
N LEU A 157 -6.64 58.72 -32.46
CA LEU A 157 -5.67 58.63 -31.38
C LEU A 157 -4.22 58.47 -31.89
N SER A 158 -4.03 57.69 -32.96
CA SER A 158 -2.70 57.33 -33.45
C SER A 158 -1.90 58.48 -34.07
N LEU A 159 -2.55 59.63 -34.33
CA LEU A 159 -1.89 60.85 -34.79
C LEU A 159 -1.19 61.63 -33.66
N HIS A 160 -1.49 61.32 -32.40
CA HIS A 160 -1.02 62.06 -31.22
C HIS A 160 -0.05 61.28 -30.33
N PHE A 161 0.32 60.03 -30.69
CA PHE A 161 1.19 59.19 -29.85
C PHE A 161 2.61 59.77 -29.65
N GLU A 162 3.11 60.64 -30.53
CA GLU A 162 4.39 61.33 -30.33
C GLU A 162 4.34 62.40 -29.21
N ASP A 163 3.15 62.96 -28.94
CA ASP A 163 2.92 64.01 -27.94
C ASP A 163 2.48 63.46 -26.57
N PHE A 164 2.25 62.15 -26.45
CA PHE A 164 1.64 61.54 -25.25
C PHE A 164 2.59 61.40 -24.07
N GLU A 165 2.21 61.97 -22.93
CA GLU A 165 2.86 61.69 -21.64
C GLU A 165 2.28 60.44 -20.97
N ILE A 166 2.96 59.92 -19.93
CA ILE A 166 2.50 58.74 -19.17
C ILE A 166 1.07 58.89 -18.62
N HIS A 167 0.63 60.11 -18.30
CA HIS A 167 -0.70 60.38 -17.80
C HIS A 167 -1.79 60.24 -18.88
N ASP A 168 -1.46 60.52 -20.14
CA ASP A 168 -2.34 60.27 -21.30
C ASP A 168 -2.47 58.77 -21.57
N TRP A 169 -1.36 58.03 -21.57
CA TRP A 169 -1.37 56.57 -21.69
C TRP A 169 -2.27 55.91 -20.64
N VAL A 170 -2.16 56.31 -19.37
CA VAL A 170 -3.03 55.84 -18.28
C VAL A 170 -4.48 56.23 -18.54
N SER A 171 -4.76 57.49 -18.87
CA SER A 171 -6.14 57.97 -19.12
C SER A 171 -6.82 57.23 -20.27
N TRP A 172 -6.11 57.02 -21.38
CA TRP A 172 -6.64 56.39 -22.57
C TRP A 172 -6.80 54.89 -22.42
N PHE A 173 -5.77 54.16 -21.98
CA PHE A 173 -5.82 52.70 -21.95
C PHE A 173 -6.54 52.13 -20.72
N THR A 174 -6.41 52.74 -19.54
CA THR A 174 -7.03 52.20 -18.31
C THR A 174 -8.44 52.72 -18.04
N VAL A 175 -8.89 53.76 -18.75
CA VAL A 175 -10.25 54.31 -18.61
C VAL A 175 -10.98 54.39 -19.95
N LYS A 176 -10.55 55.25 -20.89
CA LYS A 176 -11.37 55.59 -22.07
C LYS A 176 -11.56 54.42 -23.06
N LEU A 177 -10.51 53.68 -23.37
CA LEU A 177 -10.53 52.61 -24.39
C LEU A 177 -10.99 51.26 -23.87
N VAL A 178 -11.07 51.03 -22.56
CA VAL A 178 -11.44 49.73 -21.94
C VAL A 178 -12.60 49.00 -22.65
N PRO A 179 -13.76 49.63 -22.95
CA PRO A 179 -14.88 48.93 -23.62
C PRO A 179 -14.60 48.56 -25.10
N LEU A 180 -13.53 49.09 -25.70
CA LEU A 180 -13.12 48.88 -27.09
C LEU A 180 -11.85 48.03 -27.23
N LEU A 181 -11.01 47.94 -26.19
CA LEU A 181 -9.78 47.15 -26.17
C LEU A 181 -9.93 45.69 -26.63
N PRO A 182 -11.05 44.97 -26.41
CA PRO A 182 -11.22 43.61 -26.94
C PRO A 182 -11.21 43.51 -28.47
N SER A 183 -11.31 44.65 -29.16
CA SER A 183 -11.26 44.79 -30.61
C SER A 183 -9.93 45.36 -31.14
N LEU A 184 -8.93 45.58 -30.27
CA LEU A 184 -7.57 45.99 -30.69
C LEU A 184 -6.93 44.88 -31.55
N THR A 185 -6.36 45.22 -32.70
CA THR A 185 -5.66 44.27 -33.58
C THR A 185 -4.15 44.25 -33.35
N ALA A 186 -3.47 43.21 -33.84
CA ALA A 186 -2.01 43.12 -33.79
C ALA A 186 -1.31 44.30 -34.49
N GLU A 187 -1.83 44.77 -35.63
CA GLU A 187 -1.29 45.94 -36.34
C GLU A 187 -1.44 47.24 -35.53
N MET A 188 -2.59 47.41 -34.85
CA MET A 188 -2.80 48.55 -33.96
C MET A 188 -1.85 48.49 -32.76
N LEU A 189 -1.73 47.33 -32.11
CA LEU A 189 -0.80 47.14 -30.99
C LEU A 189 0.66 47.39 -31.42
N GLN A 190 1.06 46.91 -32.60
CA GLN A 190 2.39 47.14 -33.15
C GLN A 190 2.65 48.64 -33.38
N ARG A 191 1.66 49.39 -33.89
CA ARG A 191 1.76 50.84 -34.04
C ARG A 191 1.79 51.57 -32.69
N VAL A 192 1.08 51.10 -31.67
CA VAL A 192 1.19 51.69 -30.31
C VAL A 192 2.60 51.49 -29.78
N THR A 193 3.08 50.24 -29.76
CA THR A 193 4.35 49.88 -29.12
C THR A 193 5.59 50.52 -29.76
N SER A 194 5.49 51.05 -30.98
CA SER A 194 6.60 51.80 -31.59
C SER A 194 6.84 53.19 -30.97
N TYR A 195 5.86 53.76 -30.26
CA TYR A 195 5.98 55.07 -29.60
C TYR A 195 6.12 54.99 -28.07
N THR A 196 6.05 53.78 -27.48
CA THR A 196 6.07 53.60 -26.03
C THR A 196 7.47 53.37 -25.46
N ASP A 197 7.69 53.84 -24.23
CA ASP A 197 8.75 53.34 -23.36
C ASP A 197 8.28 52.11 -22.55
N CYS A 198 9.04 51.70 -21.52
CA CYS A 198 8.63 50.55 -20.70
C CYS A 198 7.43 50.90 -19.80
N ASP A 199 7.34 52.12 -19.28
CA ASP A 199 6.27 52.52 -18.35
C ASP A 199 4.92 52.62 -19.09
N ALA A 200 4.91 53.25 -20.27
CA ALA A 200 3.73 53.27 -21.13
C ALA A 200 3.34 51.87 -21.62
N TYR A 201 4.32 51.01 -21.96
CA TYR A 201 4.07 49.61 -22.32
C TYR A 201 3.40 48.82 -21.19
N HIS A 202 3.85 48.96 -19.94
CA HIS A 202 3.25 48.28 -18.79
C HIS A 202 1.79 48.70 -18.56
N VAL A 203 1.45 49.98 -18.78
CA VAL A 203 0.07 50.47 -18.73
C VAL A 203 -0.81 49.77 -19.78
N ILE A 204 -0.31 49.60 -21.00
CA ILE A 204 -1.03 48.93 -22.10
C ILE A 204 -1.21 47.44 -21.81
N VAL A 205 -0.17 46.74 -21.35
CA VAL A 205 -0.25 45.30 -20.99
C VAL A 205 -1.23 45.07 -19.84
N GLY A 206 -1.21 45.92 -18.81
CA GLY A 206 -2.17 45.88 -17.71
C GLY A 206 -3.61 46.10 -18.19
N ALA A 207 -3.83 47.09 -19.05
CA ALA A 207 -5.14 47.37 -19.64
C ALA A 207 -5.66 46.20 -20.51
N LEU A 208 -4.83 45.65 -21.41
CA LEU A 208 -5.20 44.49 -22.22
C LEU A 208 -5.48 43.25 -21.36
N SER A 209 -4.73 43.05 -20.28
CA SER A 209 -4.96 41.94 -19.34
C SER A 209 -6.26 42.07 -18.56
N SER A 210 -6.71 43.29 -18.26
CA SER A 210 -8.00 43.54 -17.60
C SER A 210 -9.22 43.17 -18.45
N VAL A 211 -9.07 43.19 -19.78
CA VAL A 211 -10.13 42.84 -20.75
C VAL A 211 -9.89 41.49 -21.45
N PHE A 212 -8.92 40.72 -20.98
CA PHE A 212 -8.47 39.47 -21.62
C PHE A 212 -9.63 38.50 -21.90
N GLU A 213 -10.51 38.26 -20.90
CA GLU A 213 -11.66 37.35 -21.02
C GLU A 213 -12.73 37.82 -22.02
N GLN A 214 -12.68 39.09 -22.46
CA GLN A 214 -13.61 39.66 -23.43
C GLN A 214 -13.10 39.54 -24.88
N MET A 215 -11.83 39.13 -25.05
CA MET A 215 -11.20 38.86 -26.34
C MET A 215 -11.54 37.44 -26.82
N THR A 216 -11.50 37.24 -28.15
CA THR A 216 -11.49 35.88 -28.71
C THR A 216 -10.10 35.27 -28.53
N SER A 217 -10.01 33.95 -28.37
CA SER A 217 -8.70 33.27 -28.25
C SER A 217 -7.80 33.51 -29.47
N LEU A 218 -8.37 33.60 -30.68
CA LEU A 218 -7.64 34.02 -31.89
C LEU A 218 -6.98 35.40 -31.69
N ARG A 219 -7.73 36.40 -31.18
CA ARG A 219 -7.18 37.73 -30.95
C ARG A 219 -6.10 37.71 -29.86
N GLN A 220 -6.30 36.96 -28.78
CA GLN A 220 -5.27 36.83 -27.74
C GLN A 220 -3.95 36.26 -28.32
N GLN A 221 -4.04 35.23 -29.15
CA GLN A 221 -2.88 34.63 -29.85
C GLN A 221 -2.25 35.57 -30.89
N GLU A 222 -3.02 36.44 -31.56
CA GLU A 222 -2.49 37.44 -32.48
C GLU A 222 -1.72 38.57 -31.77
N LEU A 223 -2.12 38.95 -30.54
CA LEU A 223 -1.46 40.03 -29.79
C LEU A 223 -0.15 39.58 -29.11
N THR A 224 -0.08 38.34 -28.61
CA THR A 224 1.11 37.83 -27.87
C THR A 224 2.44 37.97 -28.64
N PRO A 225 2.55 37.63 -29.94
CA PRO A 225 3.79 37.82 -30.71
C PRO A 225 4.25 39.27 -30.81
N VAL A 226 3.33 40.24 -30.76
CA VAL A 226 3.66 41.68 -30.81
C VAL A 226 4.28 42.12 -29.49
N LEU A 227 3.69 41.71 -28.36
CA LEU A 227 4.24 41.94 -27.01
C LEU A 227 5.65 41.30 -26.87
N LEU A 228 5.76 40.04 -27.30
CA LEU A 228 7.01 39.28 -27.31
C LEU A 228 8.09 39.94 -28.19
N GLY A 229 7.71 40.40 -29.38
CA GLY A 229 8.60 41.09 -30.31
C GLY A 229 9.13 42.41 -29.74
N TYR A 230 8.27 43.21 -29.13
CA TYR A 230 8.65 44.45 -28.45
C TYR A 230 9.69 44.17 -27.34
N LEU A 231 9.42 43.23 -26.44
CA LEU A 231 10.34 42.90 -25.34
C LEU A 231 11.70 42.37 -25.85
N LYS A 232 11.70 41.52 -26.89
CA LYS A 232 12.94 41.06 -27.55
C LYS A 232 13.74 42.24 -28.15
N GLN A 233 13.07 43.19 -28.79
CA GLN A 233 13.70 44.41 -29.34
C GLN A 233 14.27 45.33 -28.25
N ARG A 234 13.53 45.53 -27.14
CA ARG A 234 14.00 46.34 -26.00
C ARG A 234 15.20 45.69 -25.32
N ARG A 235 15.17 44.36 -25.08
CA ARG A 235 16.30 43.60 -24.49
C ARG A 235 17.55 43.66 -25.38
N ALA A 236 17.40 43.55 -26.70
CA ALA A 236 18.50 43.74 -27.65
C ALA A 236 19.07 45.18 -27.65
N SER A 237 18.26 46.17 -27.25
CA SER A 237 18.65 47.58 -27.07
C SER A 237 19.22 47.89 -25.68
N GLY A 238 19.41 46.89 -24.81
CA GLY A 238 19.96 47.04 -23.47
C GLY A 238 18.95 47.42 -22.38
N SER A 239 17.65 47.43 -22.68
CA SER A 239 16.57 47.71 -21.72
C SER A 239 15.74 46.46 -21.49
N THR A 240 15.69 45.94 -20.26
CA THR A 240 14.95 44.70 -19.96
C THR A 240 13.43 44.90 -19.90
N CYS A 241 12.94 46.15 -19.82
CA CYS A 241 11.57 46.49 -19.42
C CYS A 241 11.04 45.63 -18.25
N SER A 242 11.92 45.26 -17.32
CA SER A 242 11.57 44.64 -16.06
C SER A 242 11.47 45.74 -15.02
N THR A 243 10.38 45.79 -14.26
CA THR A 243 10.33 46.59 -13.03
C THR A 243 11.51 46.20 -12.13
N ASN A 244 12.11 47.17 -11.41
CA ASN A 244 13.21 46.95 -10.44
C ASN A 244 12.80 46.12 -9.20
N SER A 245 11.70 45.36 -9.30
CA SER A 245 11.11 44.51 -8.28
C SER A 245 11.83 43.17 -8.20
N SER A 246 12.23 42.78 -7.01
CA SER A 246 12.89 41.50 -6.71
C SER A 246 11.98 40.26 -6.77
N ASN A 247 10.81 40.32 -7.42
CA ASN A 247 9.80 39.26 -7.45
C ASN A 247 9.46 38.88 -8.90
N LEU A 248 9.58 37.60 -9.23
CA LEU A 248 9.39 37.08 -10.58
C LEU A 248 7.96 37.26 -11.10
N SER A 249 6.95 37.09 -10.23
CA SER A 249 5.53 37.23 -10.62
C SER A 249 5.18 38.66 -11.04
N THR A 250 5.71 39.66 -10.34
CA THR A 250 5.51 41.08 -10.66
C THR A 250 6.15 41.43 -12.00
N CYS A 251 7.36 40.91 -12.26
CA CYS A 251 8.04 41.09 -13.54
C CYS A 251 7.26 40.44 -14.69
N LEU A 252 6.84 39.17 -14.55
CA LEU A 252 6.08 38.46 -15.58
C LEU A 252 4.73 39.13 -15.88
N TRP A 253 4.01 39.57 -14.84
CA TRP A 253 2.77 40.33 -14.96
C TRP A 253 2.97 41.67 -15.67
N ALA A 254 4.04 42.41 -15.36
CA ALA A 254 4.35 43.67 -16.04
C ALA A 254 4.75 43.45 -17.51
N CYS A 255 5.48 42.37 -17.81
CA CYS A 255 5.94 42.05 -19.16
C CYS A 255 4.82 41.55 -20.10
N PHE A 256 3.97 40.64 -19.63
CA PHE A 256 2.97 39.96 -20.48
C PHE A 256 1.56 39.93 -19.88
N GLY A 257 1.39 40.17 -18.58
CA GLY A 257 0.12 40.05 -17.89
C GLY A 257 -0.53 38.68 -18.12
N LYS A 258 -1.80 38.64 -18.53
CA LYS A 258 -2.49 37.36 -18.84
C LYS A 258 -2.03 36.69 -20.14
N PHE A 259 -1.27 37.37 -21.00
CA PHE A 259 -0.79 36.81 -22.28
C PHE A 259 0.41 35.87 -22.13
N SER A 260 1.00 35.78 -20.92
CA SER A 260 2.11 34.88 -20.59
C SER A 260 1.84 33.42 -20.95
N ILE A 261 0.59 32.97 -20.84
CA ILE A 261 0.16 31.58 -21.13
C ILE A 261 0.40 31.15 -22.58
N TYR A 262 0.51 32.12 -23.51
CA TYR A 262 0.71 31.92 -24.95
C TYR A 262 2.17 32.11 -25.41
N VAL A 263 3.11 32.38 -24.49
CA VAL A 263 4.54 32.53 -24.80
C VAL A 263 5.24 31.19 -24.62
N ASP A 264 6.18 30.83 -25.50
CA ASP A 264 6.99 29.63 -25.28
C ASP A 264 7.83 29.74 -23.99
N TYR A 265 7.88 28.66 -23.21
CA TYR A 265 8.61 28.62 -21.93
C TYR A 265 10.09 29.01 -22.09
N GLU A 266 10.71 28.59 -23.19
CA GLU A 266 12.09 28.92 -23.57
C GLU A 266 12.28 30.42 -23.85
N ASP A 267 11.28 31.08 -24.44
CA ASP A 267 11.30 32.52 -24.67
C ASP A 267 11.14 33.31 -23.38
N LEU A 268 10.28 32.86 -22.45
CA LEU A 268 10.17 33.43 -21.10
C LEU A 268 11.51 33.30 -20.34
N ARG A 269 12.14 32.12 -20.40
CA ARG A 269 13.44 31.84 -19.79
C ARG A 269 14.59 32.65 -20.41
N GLY A 270 14.54 32.93 -21.71
CA GLY A 270 15.51 33.77 -22.40
C GLY A 270 15.33 35.28 -22.16
N LEU A 271 14.12 35.73 -21.82
CA LEU A 271 13.79 37.13 -21.59
C LEU A 271 13.95 37.58 -20.14
N ILE A 272 13.61 36.72 -19.18
CA ILE A 272 13.55 37.06 -17.75
C ILE A 272 14.66 36.31 -17.00
N GLU A 273 15.59 37.05 -16.40
CA GLU A 273 16.68 36.47 -15.62
C GLU A 273 16.16 35.88 -14.31
N GLY A 274 16.60 34.66 -13.97
CA GLY A 274 16.10 33.91 -12.81
C GLY A 274 14.74 33.23 -13.01
N PHE A 275 14.17 33.25 -14.22
CA PHE A 275 12.95 32.51 -14.55
C PHE A 275 13.16 30.99 -14.35
N GLY A 276 12.29 30.37 -13.55
CA GLY A 276 12.49 29.00 -13.04
C GLY A 276 12.11 28.80 -11.57
N SER A 277 11.66 29.85 -10.86
CA SER A 277 11.03 29.73 -9.53
C SER A 277 9.53 29.44 -9.62
N PHE A 278 8.94 28.94 -8.54
CA PHE A 278 7.51 28.67 -8.41
C PHE A 278 6.69 29.90 -8.01
N GLU A 279 7.31 31.07 -7.87
CA GLU A 279 6.64 32.32 -7.44
C GLU A 279 5.60 32.83 -8.44
N ALA A 280 5.65 32.37 -9.68
CA ALA A 280 4.81 32.85 -10.80
C ALA A 280 3.87 31.77 -11.38
N LEU A 281 3.63 30.66 -10.66
CA LEU A 281 2.79 29.53 -11.12
C LEU A 281 1.41 29.97 -11.67
N ASP A 282 0.75 30.91 -11.00
CA ASP A 282 -0.59 31.40 -11.34
C ASP A 282 -0.65 32.10 -12.71
N LEU A 283 0.50 32.52 -13.24
CA LEU A 283 0.64 33.20 -14.53
C LEU A 283 1.08 32.25 -15.66
N LEU A 284 1.27 30.96 -15.38
CA LEU A 284 1.72 29.97 -16.35
C LEU A 284 0.55 29.08 -16.82
N SER A 285 0.63 28.61 -18.07
CA SER A 285 -0.24 27.54 -18.57
C SER A 285 0.21 26.17 -18.05
N ALA A 286 -0.70 25.19 -18.01
CA ALA A 286 -0.39 23.83 -17.58
C ALA A 286 0.83 23.22 -18.32
N SER A 287 0.98 23.51 -19.61
CA SER A 287 2.12 23.08 -20.42
C SER A 287 3.47 23.73 -20.04
N GLN A 288 3.44 24.98 -19.57
CA GLN A 288 4.62 25.69 -19.03
C GLN A 288 4.94 25.19 -17.61
N VAL A 289 3.93 24.92 -16.79
CA VAL A 289 4.08 24.32 -15.45
C VAL A 289 4.71 22.92 -15.55
N ALA A 290 4.37 22.12 -16.57
CA ALA A 290 5.01 20.83 -16.81
C ALA A 290 6.51 20.95 -17.15
N GLN A 291 6.89 21.93 -17.99
CA GLN A 291 8.28 22.20 -18.33
C GLN A 291 9.06 22.71 -17.10
N LEU A 292 8.44 23.59 -16.30
CA LEU A 292 8.98 24.02 -15.01
C LEU A 292 9.21 22.81 -14.09
N ALA A 293 8.21 21.95 -13.90
CA ALA A 293 8.30 20.79 -13.01
C ALA A 293 9.42 19.81 -13.41
N ALA A 294 9.61 19.58 -14.72
CA ALA A 294 10.67 18.74 -15.26
C ALA A 294 12.08 19.33 -15.05
N GLN A 295 12.24 20.65 -15.11
CA GLN A 295 13.56 21.31 -15.07
C GLN A 295 13.98 21.78 -13.66
N SER A 296 13.03 21.98 -12.74
CA SER A 296 13.25 22.54 -11.39
C SER A 296 13.49 21.49 -10.29
N GLY A 297 13.43 20.21 -10.62
CA GLY A 297 13.51 19.12 -9.63
C GLY A 297 12.21 18.85 -8.87
N ALA A 298 11.06 19.42 -9.29
CA ALA A 298 9.75 19.18 -8.67
C ALA A 298 9.39 17.68 -8.57
N LEU A 299 9.77 16.90 -9.59
CA LEU A 299 9.56 15.45 -9.65
C LEU A 299 10.27 14.66 -8.53
N ASN A 300 11.16 15.33 -7.77
CA ASN A 300 11.88 14.81 -6.62
C ASN A 300 11.58 15.55 -5.31
N ASN A 301 10.62 16.48 -5.29
CA ASN A 301 10.27 17.28 -4.11
C ASN A 301 8.74 17.33 -3.90
N ALA A 302 8.29 16.72 -2.79
CA ALA A 302 6.89 16.57 -2.43
C ALA A 302 6.15 17.90 -2.17
N ASP A 303 6.85 18.97 -1.80
CA ASP A 303 6.21 20.27 -1.52
C ASP A 303 6.10 21.12 -2.79
N LEU A 304 7.12 21.07 -3.66
CA LEU A 304 7.06 21.74 -4.97
C LEU A 304 5.99 21.12 -5.88
N ILE A 305 5.83 19.79 -5.86
CA ILE A 305 4.78 19.15 -6.65
C ILE A 305 3.37 19.40 -6.10
N ARG A 306 3.22 19.64 -4.78
CA ARG A 306 1.95 20.09 -4.20
C ARG A 306 1.56 21.46 -4.74
N LEU A 307 2.48 22.44 -4.72
CA LEU A 307 2.24 23.76 -5.33
C LEU A 307 1.86 23.67 -6.82
N VAL A 308 2.49 22.76 -7.57
CA VAL A 308 2.10 22.47 -8.97
C VAL A 308 0.66 21.99 -9.06
N PHE A 309 0.26 21.00 -8.26
CA PHE A 309 -1.10 20.46 -8.33
C PHE A 309 -2.15 21.41 -7.74
N ASP A 310 -1.82 22.18 -6.71
CA ASP A 310 -2.69 23.23 -6.16
C ASP A 310 -2.95 24.34 -7.21
N ARG A 311 -2.00 24.62 -8.12
CA ARG A 311 -2.22 25.47 -9.30
C ARG A 311 -3.10 24.80 -10.36
N LEU A 312 -2.96 23.49 -10.59
CA LEU A 312 -3.76 22.77 -11.60
C LEU A 312 -5.21 22.52 -11.14
N ASP A 313 -5.49 22.57 -9.84
CA ASP A 313 -6.81 22.33 -9.21
C ASP A 313 -7.71 23.58 -9.25
N GLY A 314 -7.97 24.07 -10.47
CA GLY A 314 -8.85 25.23 -10.75
C GLY A 314 -10.11 24.85 -11.56
N ASP A 315 -10.84 25.84 -12.05
CA ASP A 315 -12.13 25.64 -12.77
C ASP A 315 -12.06 24.67 -13.96
N ASN A 316 -10.88 24.52 -14.59
CA ASN A 316 -10.62 23.61 -15.71
C ASN A 316 -9.71 22.42 -15.35
N ALA A 317 -9.68 21.98 -14.09
CA ALA A 317 -8.70 21.02 -13.56
C ALA A 317 -8.47 19.75 -14.41
N LEU A 318 -9.53 19.15 -14.98
CA LEU A 318 -9.39 17.98 -15.85
C LEU A 318 -8.57 18.26 -17.12
N GLN A 319 -8.75 19.45 -17.71
CA GLN A 319 -7.97 19.89 -18.87
C GLN A 319 -6.54 20.27 -18.45
N ASP A 320 -6.38 21.09 -17.41
CA ASP A 320 -5.08 21.54 -16.91
C ASP A 320 -4.18 20.34 -16.53
N VAL A 321 -4.69 19.36 -15.76
CA VAL A 321 -3.94 18.12 -15.45
C VAL A 321 -3.64 17.31 -16.72
N GLY A 322 -4.58 17.23 -17.66
CA GLY A 322 -4.41 16.50 -18.91
C GLY A 322 -3.33 17.10 -19.82
N GLU A 323 -3.29 18.42 -19.92
CA GLU A 323 -2.27 19.17 -20.65
C GLU A 323 -0.91 19.09 -19.95
N PHE A 324 -0.88 19.23 -18.62
CA PHE A 324 0.33 19.10 -17.80
C PHE A 324 1.00 17.73 -18.01
N LEU A 325 0.26 16.63 -17.85
CA LEU A 325 0.82 15.28 -18.04
C LEU A 325 1.28 15.03 -19.49
N THR A 326 0.51 15.52 -20.47
CA THR A 326 0.88 15.41 -21.89
C THR A 326 2.16 16.20 -22.22
N ALA A 327 2.34 17.38 -21.63
CA ALA A 327 3.55 18.19 -21.81
C ALA A 327 4.75 17.62 -21.06
N LEU A 328 4.54 17.04 -19.87
CA LEU A 328 5.57 16.37 -19.08
C LEU A 328 6.20 15.20 -19.87
N LEU A 329 5.35 14.37 -20.49
CA LEU A 329 5.75 13.26 -21.36
C LEU A 329 6.49 13.70 -22.64
N ARG A 330 6.27 14.92 -23.13
CA ARG A 330 7.03 15.49 -24.25
C ARG A 330 8.40 16.03 -23.82
N THR A 331 8.57 16.34 -22.54
CA THR A 331 9.76 17.03 -22.02
C THR A 331 10.90 16.05 -21.68
N SER A 332 10.60 14.79 -21.31
CA SER A 332 11.62 13.75 -21.11
C SER A 332 11.17 12.39 -21.66
N GLN A 333 12.10 11.66 -22.29
CA GLN A 333 11.91 10.26 -22.71
C GLN A 333 12.06 9.26 -21.56
N ALA A 334 12.66 9.67 -20.44
CA ALA A 334 12.76 8.90 -19.21
C ALA A 334 12.42 9.83 -18.04
N LEU A 335 11.18 9.77 -17.56
CA LEU A 335 10.73 10.50 -16.38
C LEU A 335 11.09 9.69 -15.14
N ASP A 336 12.22 10.00 -14.52
CA ASP A 336 12.52 9.53 -13.17
C ASP A 336 11.76 10.39 -12.15
N ILE A 337 10.64 9.86 -11.65
CA ILE A 337 9.78 10.50 -10.66
C ILE A 337 9.97 9.77 -9.34
N ASN A 338 10.37 10.48 -8.28
CA ASN A 338 10.49 9.92 -6.94
C ASN A 338 9.17 9.22 -6.55
N PRO A 339 9.19 7.99 -5.99
CA PRO A 339 7.97 7.23 -5.68
C PRO A 339 6.94 8.01 -4.84
N VAL A 340 7.38 8.76 -3.83
CA VAL A 340 6.49 9.56 -2.97
C VAL A 340 5.85 10.70 -3.76
N VAL A 341 6.59 11.33 -4.68
CA VAL A 341 6.06 12.36 -5.58
C VAL A 341 5.07 11.74 -6.57
N ARG A 342 5.38 10.56 -7.11
CA ARG A 342 4.50 9.81 -8.02
C ARG A 342 3.17 9.45 -7.37
N ASP A 343 3.21 9.03 -6.10
CA ASP A 343 2.01 8.78 -5.29
C ASP A 343 1.19 10.06 -5.07
N ILE A 344 1.81 11.20 -4.76
CA ILE A 344 1.11 12.49 -4.61
C ILE A 344 0.45 12.91 -5.93
N MET A 345 1.18 12.85 -7.04
CA MET A 345 0.69 13.18 -8.38
C MET A 345 -0.48 12.26 -8.77
N MET A 346 -0.36 10.96 -8.51
CA MET A 346 -1.42 9.99 -8.82
C MET A 346 -2.67 10.23 -7.96
N ASN A 347 -2.52 10.45 -6.66
CA ASN A 347 -3.63 10.78 -5.76
C ASN A 347 -4.39 12.04 -6.20
N ARG A 348 -3.68 13.14 -6.50
CA ARG A 348 -4.31 14.41 -6.92
C ARG A 348 -4.95 14.31 -8.30
N ALA A 349 -4.24 13.74 -9.29
CA ALA A 349 -4.80 13.53 -10.62
C ALA A 349 -6.04 12.62 -10.58
N PHE A 350 -5.97 11.51 -9.84
CA PHE A 350 -7.09 10.57 -9.72
C PHE A 350 -8.31 11.19 -9.02
N ALA A 351 -8.11 12.03 -8.00
CA ALA A 351 -9.20 12.76 -7.36
C ALA A 351 -10.01 13.58 -8.37
N ILE A 352 -9.32 14.39 -9.19
CA ILE A 352 -9.90 15.21 -10.25
C ILE A 352 -10.59 14.34 -11.32
N LEU A 353 -9.89 13.33 -11.85
CA LEU A 353 -10.44 12.43 -12.88
C LEU A 353 -11.69 11.69 -12.39
N SER A 354 -11.73 11.28 -11.12
CA SER A 354 -12.82 10.46 -10.59
C SER A 354 -14.19 11.15 -10.52
N LEU A 355 -14.21 12.48 -10.68
CA LEU A 355 -15.44 13.27 -10.80
C LEU A 355 -16.06 13.22 -12.20
N HIS A 356 -15.31 12.76 -13.21
CA HIS A 356 -15.69 12.83 -14.63
C HIS A 356 -15.85 11.46 -15.30
N PHE A 357 -15.67 10.34 -14.59
CA PHE A 357 -15.76 9.00 -15.19
C PHE A 357 -17.16 8.66 -15.75
N GLU A 358 -18.23 9.32 -15.30
CA GLU A 358 -19.57 9.16 -15.89
C GLU A 358 -19.69 9.80 -17.28
N ASP A 359 -18.88 10.82 -17.59
CA ASP A 359 -18.89 11.56 -18.85
C ASP A 359 -17.88 11.02 -19.88
N PHE A 360 -17.01 10.09 -19.50
CA PHE A 360 -15.90 9.60 -20.35
C PHE A 360 -16.39 8.74 -21.53
N GLU A 361 -16.01 9.12 -22.75
CA GLU A 361 -16.17 8.28 -23.93
C GLU A 361 -15.01 7.28 -24.08
N SER A 362 -15.15 6.29 -24.97
CA SER A 362 -14.12 5.29 -25.25
C SER A 362 -12.74 5.90 -25.61
N HIS A 363 -12.74 7.08 -26.22
CA HIS A 363 -11.51 7.78 -26.59
C HIS A 363 -10.79 8.43 -25.39
N ASP A 364 -11.54 8.83 -24.36
CA ASP A 364 -11.00 9.37 -23.11
C ASP A 364 -10.30 8.27 -22.30
N TRP A 365 -10.92 7.10 -22.16
CA TRP A 365 -10.29 5.95 -21.48
C TRP A 365 -8.94 5.59 -22.10
N VAL A 366 -8.86 5.55 -23.44
CA VAL A 366 -7.59 5.33 -24.16
C VAL A 366 -6.61 6.48 -23.90
N SER A 367 -7.03 7.74 -24.07
CA SER A 367 -6.17 8.92 -23.89
C SER A 367 -5.58 8.99 -22.47
N TRP A 368 -6.41 8.76 -21.44
CA TRP A 368 -5.99 8.86 -20.06
C TRP A 368 -5.12 7.68 -19.63
N PHE A 369 -5.52 6.44 -19.86
CA PHE A 369 -4.77 5.29 -19.33
C PHE A 369 -3.55 4.90 -20.16
N THR A 370 -3.60 5.04 -21.49
CA THR A 370 -2.46 4.62 -22.36
C THR A 370 -1.45 5.71 -22.62
N VAL A 371 -1.80 6.99 -22.35
CA VAL A 371 -0.89 8.13 -22.55
C VAL A 371 -0.73 8.93 -21.26
N LYS A 372 -1.74 9.67 -20.81
CA LYS A 372 -1.57 10.73 -19.78
C LYS A 372 -1.16 10.17 -18.40
N LEU A 373 -1.83 9.14 -17.90
CA LEU A 373 -1.56 8.53 -16.59
C LEU A 373 -0.40 7.53 -16.60
N LEU A 374 0.10 7.11 -17.76
CA LEU A 374 1.11 6.06 -17.90
C LEU A 374 2.32 6.20 -16.93
N PRO A 375 2.94 7.39 -16.71
CA PRO A 375 4.05 7.53 -15.75
C PRO A 375 3.64 7.47 -14.27
N LEU A 376 2.34 7.57 -13.98
CA LEU A 376 1.76 7.55 -12.63
C LEU A 376 1.06 6.24 -12.28
N LEU A 377 0.71 5.40 -13.28
CA LEU A 377 0.06 4.10 -13.07
C LEU A 377 0.79 3.15 -12.08
N PRO A 378 2.14 3.15 -11.93
CA PRO A 378 2.80 2.36 -10.88
C PRO A 378 2.33 2.67 -9.45
N SER A 379 1.76 3.86 -9.22
CA SER A 379 1.21 4.33 -7.94
C SER A 379 -0.29 4.09 -7.78
N LEU A 380 -0.99 3.52 -8.77
CA LEU A 380 -2.43 3.21 -8.67
C LEU A 380 -2.71 2.26 -7.50
N THR A 381 -3.69 2.59 -6.65
CA THR A 381 -4.09 1.75 -5.51
C THR A 381 -5.24 0.79 -5.88
N ALA A 382 -5.46 -0.24 -5.06
CA ALA A 382 -6.61 -1.14 -5.21
C ALA A 382 -7.95 -0.38 -5.12
N GLU A 383 -8.08 0.59 -4.21
CA GLU A 383 -9.27 1.42 -4.07
C GLU A 383 -9.53 2.29 -5.30
N MET A 384 -8.46 2.86 -5.89
CA MET A 384 -8.56 3.62 -7.14
C MET A 384 -8.99 2.72 -8.29
N LEU A 385 -8.41 1.53 -8.42
CA LEU A 385 -8.80 0.56 -9.44
C LEU A 385 -10.25 0.10 -9.26
N GLN A 386 -10.70 -0.10 -8.01
CA GLN A 386 -12.08 -0.45 -7.71
C GLN A 386 -13.05 0.68 -8.10
N ARG A 387 -12.70 1.94 -7.81
CA ARG A 387 -13.49 3.11 -8.21
C ARG A 387 -13.52 3.32 -9.72
N VAL A 388 -12.41 3.11 -10.43
CA VAL A 388 -12.38 3.19 -11.89
C VAL A 388 -13.26 2.09 -12.50
N THR A 389 -13.07 0.86 -12.06
CA THR A 389 -13.73 -0.29 -12.70
C THR A 389 -15.25 -0.24 -12.56
N SER A 390 -15.82 0.39 -11.51
CA SER A 390 -17.27 0.55 -11.37
C SER A 390 -17.94 1.38 -12.48
N TYR A 391 -17.19 2.23 -13.20
CA TYR A 391 -17.71 3.02 -14.34
C TYR A 391 -17.38 2.41 -15.72
N THR A 392 -16.62 1.31 -15.76
CA THR A 392 -16.08 0.76 -17.02
C THR A 392 -16.96 -0.32 -17.65
N ASP A 393 -17.10 -0.27 -18.98
CA ASP A 393 -17.48 -1.43 -19.78
C ASP A 393 -16.27 -2.35 -20.04
N CYS A 394 -16.48 -3.44 -20.79
CA CYS A 394 -15.41 -4.40 -21.06
C CYS A 394 -14.28 -3.78 -21.92
N ASP A 395 -14.60 -2.86 -22.83
CA ASP A 395 -13.60 -2.26 -23.72
C ASP A 395 -12.71 -1.27 -22.95
N ALA A 396 -13.32 -0.41 -22.13
CA ALA A 396 -12.59 0.46 -21.20
C ALA A 396 -11.77 -0.35 -20.18
N TYR A 397 -12.33 -1.44 -19.64
CA TYR A 397 -11.60 -2.36 -18.76
C TYR A 397 -10.35 -2.96 -19.42
N HIS A 398 -10.47 -3.43 -20.67
CA HIS A 398 -9.33 -3.97 -21.43
C HIS A 398 -8.23 -2.93 -21.67
N VAL A 399 -8.60 -1.66 -21.90
CA VAL A 399 -7.65 -0.55 -22.01
C VAL A 399 -6.88 -0.36 -20.68
N ILE A 400 -7.57 -0.40 -19.55
CA ILE A 400 -6.97 -0.25 -18.22
C ILE A 400 -6.04 -1.43 -17.89
N VAL A 401 -6.47 -2.68 -18.10
CA VAL A 401 -5.66 -3.88 -17.86
C VAL A 401 -4.42 -3.89 -18.76
N GLY A 402 -4.56 -3.51 -20.03
CA GLY A 402 -3.43 -3.36 -20.96
C GLY A 402 -2.43 -2.30 -20.49
N ALA A 403 -2.91 -1.14 -20.05
CA ALA A 403 -2.07 -0.07 -19.53
C ALA A 403 -1.33 -0.49 -18.25
N LEU A 404 -2.02 -1.08 -17.27
CA LEU A 404 -1.40 -1.59 -16.03
C LEU A 404 -0.37 -2.70 -16.32
N SER A 405 -0.65 -3.58 -17.29
CA SER A 405 0.30 -4.63 -17.70
C SER A 405 1.55 -4.09 -18.37
N SER A 406 1.47 -2.91 -19.02
CA SER A 406 2.63 -2.25 -19.62
C SER A 406 3.60 -1.65 -18.58
N VAL A 407 3.09 -1.29 -17.39
CA VAL A 407 3.88 -0.74 -16.28
C VAL A 407 4.11 -1.75 -15.14
N PHE A 408 3.72 -3.01 -15.33
CA PHE A 408 3.78 -4.06 -14.29
C PHE A 408 5.15 -4.17 -13.61
N GLU A 409 6.25 -4.18 -14.37
CA GLU A 409 7.62 -4.27 -13.84
C GLU A 409 8.07 -3.04 -13.04
N GLN A 410 7.32 -1.93 -13.12
CA GLN A 410 7.58 -0.69 -12.37
C GLN A 410 6.78 -0.63 -11.06
N MET A 411 5.85 -1.56 -10.85
CA MET A 411 5.07 -1.70 -9.61
C MET A 411 5.84 -2.55 -8.60
N THR A 412 5.60 -2.32 -7.31
CA THR A 412 6.06 -3.24 -6.26
C THR A 412 5.25 -4.53 -6.30
N SER A 413 5.85 -5.65 -5.87
CA SER A 413 5.16 -6.95 -5.77
C SER A 413 3.90 -6.88 -4.89
N LEU A 414 3.95 -6.10 -3.81
CA LEU A 414 2.78 -5.81 -2.96
C LEU A 414 1.65 -5.17 -3.77
N ARG A 415 1.94 -4.11 -4.56
CA ARG A 415 0.93 -3.46 -5.42
C ARG A 415 0.36 -4.42 -6.46
N GLN A 416 1.18 -5.23 -7.10
CA GLN A 416 0.71 -6.21 -8.08
C GLN A 416 -0.28 -7.21 -7.45
N GLN A 417 0.00 -7.66 -6.23
CA GLN A 417 -0.88 -8.53 -5.46
C GLN A 417 -2.16 -7.82 -4.98
N GLU A 418 -2.10 -6.55 -4.57
CA GLU A 418 -3.27 -5.75 -4.17
C GLU A 418 -4.25 -5.48 -5.32
N LEU A 419 -3.75 -5.23 -6.53
CA LEU A 419 -4.61 -4.95 -7.70
C LEU A 419 -5.31 -6.21 -8.24
N THR A 420 -4.71 -7.40 -8.09
CA THR A 420 -5.22 -8.64 -8.70
C THR A 420 -6.63 -9.04 -8.21
N PRO A 421 -6.94 -9.05 -6.89
CA PRO A 421 -8.30 -9.31 -6.40
C PRO A 421 -9.36 -8.37 -6.94
N VAL A 422 -9.01 -7.11 -7.23
CA VAL A 422 -9.95 -6.12 -7.81
C VAL A 422 -10.31 -6.48 -9.25
N LEU A 423 -9.30 -6.82 -10.07
CA LEU A 423 -9.51 -7.30 -11.44
C LEU A 423 -10.36 -8.58 -11.46
N LEU A 424 -10.06 -9.52 -10.56
CA LEU A 424 -10.78 -10.77 -10.39
C LEU A 424 -12.24 -10.55 -9.95
N GLY A 425 -12.47 -9.66 -8.99
CA GLY A 425 -13.80 -9.28 -8.50
C GLY A 425 -14.68 -8.67 -9.59
N TYR A 426 -14.11 -7.74 -10.38
CA TYR A 426 -14.80 -7.15 -11.53
C TYR A 426 -15.25 -8.23 -12.53
N LEU A 427 -14.35 -9.14 -12.94
CA LEU A 427 -14.69 -10.20 -13.91
C LEU A 427 -15.75 -11.17 -13.37
N LYS A 428 -15.67 -11.55 -12.08
CA LYS A 428 -16.72 -12.35 -11.42
C LYS A 428 -18.07 -11.64 -11.42
N GLN A 429 -18.11 -10.34 -11.12
CA GLN A 429 -19.33 -9.53 -11.15
C GLN A 429 -19.92 -9.39 -12.57
N ARG A 430 -19.08 -9.16 -13.58
CA ARG A 430 -19.50 -9.08 -14.99
C ARG A 430 -20.07 -10.41 -15.49
N ARG A 431 -19.41 -11.53 -15.18
CA ARG A 431 -19.89 -12.89 -15.52
C ARG A 431 -21.23 -13.20 -14.84
N ALA A 432 -21.41 -12.84 -13.56
CA ALA A 432 -22.69 -12.95 -12.86
C ALA A 432 -23.80 -12.08 -13.46
N SER A 433 -23.44 -10.94 -14.06
CA SER A 433 -24.34 -10.03 -14.78
C SER A 433 -24.63 -10.47 -16.23
N GLY A 434 -24.11 -11.63 -16.67
CA GLY A 434 -24.32 -12.18 -18.01
C GLY A 434 -23.41 -11.62 -19.10
N SER A 435 -22.45 -10.74 -18.77
CA SER A 435 -21.43 -10.27 -19.72
C SER A 435 -20.08 -10.92 -19.43
N THR A 436 -19.62 -11.80 -20.31
CA THR A 436 -18.22 -12.23 -20.29
C THR A 436 -17.37 -11.13 -20.92
N CYS A 437 -16.59 -10.38 -20.11
CA CYS A 437 -15.52 -9.51 -20.62
C CYS A 437 -14.30 -10.33 -21.11
N SER A 438 -14.57 -11.41 -21.81
CA SER A 438 -13.65 -12.11 -22.70
C SER A 438 -13.90 -11.55 -24.10
N THR A 439 -12.86 -11.16 -24.82
CA THR A 439 -13.00 -10.92 -26.26
C THR A 439 -13.57 -12.16 -26.94
N ASN A 440 -14.36 -11.99 -28.00
CA ASN A 440 -14.86 -13.10 -28.86
C ASN A 440 -13.73 -13.78 -29.67
N SER A 441 -12.49 -13.76 -29.16
CA SER A 441 -11.31 -14.30 -29.80
C SER A 441 -11.25 -15.81 -29.61
N SER A 442 -10.91 -16.53 -30.68
CA SER A 442 -10.82 -17.99 -30.69
C SER A 442 -9.51 -18.52 -30.08
N ASN A 443 -8.83 -17.74 -29.23
CA ASN A 443 -7.50 -18.04 -28.69
C ASN A 443 -7.45 -17.73 -27.19
N LEU A 444 -7.16 -18.76 -26.38
CA LEU A 444 -7.14 -18.67 -24.93
C LEU A 444 -6.15 -17.64 -24.39
N SER A 445 -4.96 -17.51 -25.02
CA SER A 445 -3.94 -16.53 -24.61
C SER A 445 -4.41 -15.08 -24.79
N THR A 446 -5.13 -14.79 -25.89
CA THR A 446 -5.68 -13.47 -26.17
C THR A 446 -6.81 -13.12 -25.19
N CYS A 447 -7.65 -14.09 -24.83
CA CYS A 447 -8.64 -13.93 -23.78
C CYS A 447 -7.99 -13.66 -22.42
N LEU A 448 -7.02 -14.48 -22.00
CA LEU A 448 -6.36 -14.33 -20.69
C LEU A 448 -5.61 -13.00 -20.58
N TRP A 449 -4.90 -12.58 -21.63
CA TRP A 449 -4.24 -11.28 -21.70
C TRP A 449 -5.25 -10.12 -21.62
N ALA A 450 -6.40 -10.23 -22.28
CA ALA A 450 -7.43 -9.19 -22.20
C ALA A 450 -8.07 -9.13 -20.80
N CYS A 451 -8.28 -10.28 -20.15
CA CYS A 451 -8.88 -10.35 -18.81
C CYS A 451 -7.92 -9.87 -17.69
N PHE A 452 -6.67 -10.32 -17.68
CA PHE A 452 -5.74 -10.06 -16.56
C PHE A 452 -4.37 -9.52 -16.99
N GLY A 453 -4.03 -9.59 -18.28
CA GLY A 453 -2.70 -9.18 -18.77
C GLY A 453 -1.57 -9.91 -18.04
N LYS A 454 -0.64 -9.16 -17.42
CA LYS A 454 0.44 -9.74 -16.59
C LYS A 454 -0.01 -10.17 -15.19
N PHE A 455 -1.16 -9.70 -14.70
CA PHE A 455 -1.65 -10.03 -13.35
C PHE A 455 -2.19 -11.46 -13.25
N SER A 456 -2.31 -12.18 -14.37
CA SER A 456 -2.74 -13.59 -14.43
C SER A 456 -1.94 -14.48 -13.48
N ILE A 457 -0.65 -14.19 -13.26
CA ILE A 457 0.27 -14.99 -12.42
C ILE A 457 -0.16 -15.07 -10.95
N TYR A 458 -0.94 -14.11 -10.47
CA TYR A 458 -1.42 -13.99 -9.08
C TYR A 458 -2.87 -14.47 -8.87
N VAL A 459 -3.53 -14.95 -9.93
CA VAL A 459 -4.91 -15.48 -9.83
C VAL A 459 -4.86 -16.98 -9.54
N ASP A 460 -5.75 -17.51 -8.70
CA ASP A 460 -5.84 -18.96 -8.52
C ASP A 460 -6.26 -19.66 -9.82
N TYR A 461 -5.58 -20.77 -10.14
CA TYR A 461 -5.83 -21.54 -11.36
C TYR A 461 -7.30 -22.01 -11.49
N GLU A 462 -7.92 -22.38 -10.35
CA GLU A 462 -9.32 -22.78 -10.29
C GLU A 462 -10.29 -21.61 -10.56
N ASP A 463 -9.92 -20.38 -10.19
CA ASP A 463 -10.67 -19.18 -10.52
C ASP A 463 -10.54 -18.82 -12.01
N LEU A 464 -9.35 -18.94 -12.60
CA LEU A 464 -9.16 -18.81 -14.05
C LEU A 464 -10.00 -19.84 -14.82
N ARG A 465 -10.03 -21.09 -14.35
CA ARG A 465 -10.84 -22.18 -14.92
C ARG A 465 -12.35 -21.97 -14.76
N GLY A 466 -12.79 -21.34 -13.67
CA GLY A 466 -14.19 -20.97 -13.46
C GLY A 466 -14.65 -19.75 -14.28
N LEU A 467 -13.72 -18.85 -14.64
CA LEU A 467 -14.02 -17.62 -15.38
C LEU A 467 -13.94 -17.76 -16.89
N ILE A 468 -12.95 -18.51 -17.40
CA ILE A 468 -12.65 -18.63 -18.82
C ILE A 468 -13.03 -20.04 -19.31
N GLU A 469 -13.97 -20.12 -20.24
CA GLU A 469 -14.43 -21.39 -20.81
C GLU A 469 -13.35 -22.00 -21.72
N GLY A 470 -13.09 -23.30 -21.55
CA GLY A 470 -12.01 -24.00 -22.26
C GLY A 470 -10.61 -23.78 -21.67
N PHE A 471 -10.48 -23.08 -20.55
CA PHE A 471 -9.20 -22.93 -19.84
C PHE A 471 -8.67 -24.28 -19.35
N GLY A 472 -7.37 -24.51 -19.55
CA GLY A 472 -6.74 -25.83 -19.42
C GLY A 472 -6.01 -26.33 -20.68
N SER A 473 -5.88 -25.49 -21.73
CA SER A 473 -5.01 -25.75 -22.88
C SER A 473 -3.60 -25.19 -22.65
N PHE A 474 -2.62 -25.71 -23.41
CA PHE A 474 -1.23 -25.24 -23.39
C PHE A 474 -1.00 -23.94 -24.18
N GLU A 475 -2.03 -23.39 -24.82
CA GLU A 475 -1.92 -22.19 -25.68
C GLU A 475 -1.62 -20.90 -24.90
N ALA A 476 -1.78 -20.92 -23.57
CA ALA A 476 -1.56 -19.79 -22.69
C ALA A 476 -0.38 -19.98 -21.70
N LEU A 477 0.49 -20.98 -21.90
CA LEU A 477 1.65 -21.30 -21.03
C LEU A 477 2.45 -20.06 -20.61
N ASP A 478 2.75 -19.17 -21.56
CA ASP A 478 3.60 -18.00 -21.37
C ASP A 478 3.00 -16.94 -20.43
N LEU A 479 1.69 -17.02 -20.15
CA LEU A 479 0.95 -16.12 -19.28
C LEU A 479 0.68 -16.72 -17.88
N LEU A 480 1.15 -17.93 -17.61
CA LEU A 480 0.96 -18.62 -16.33
C LEU A 480 2.19 -18.54 -15.44
N SER A 481 1.99 -18.53 -14.13
CA SER A 481 3.05 -18.73 -13.13
C SER A 481 3.48 -20.19 -13.04
N ALA A 482 4.69 -20.45 -12.53
CA ALA A 482 5.21 -21.81 -12.38
C ALA A 482 4.27 -22.74 -11.57
N SER A 483 3.57 -22.20 -10.56
CA SER A 483 2.60 -22.93 -9.75
C SER A 483 1.29 -23.24 -10.50
N GLN A 484 0.83 -22.34 -11.38
CA GLN A 484 -0.30 -22.59 -12.29
C GLN A 484 0.08 -23.62 -13.38
N VAL A 485 1.30 -23.55 -13.92
CA VAL A 485 1.83 -24.53 -14.88
C VAL A 485 1.92 -25.93 -14.25
N ALA A 486 2.26 -26.04 -12.96
CA ALA A 486 2.22 -27.31 -12.23
C ALA A 486 0.80 -27.90 -12.11
N GLN A 487 -0.20 -27.05 -11.82
CA GLN A 487 -1.60 -27.47 -11.76
C GLN A 487 -2.13 -27.87 -13.14
N LEU A 488 -1.79 -27.11 -14.19
CA LEU A 488 -2.06 -27.48 -15.58
C LEU A 488 -1.43 -28.83 -15.92
N ALA A 489 -0.16 -29.06 -15.60
CA ALA A 489 0.55 -30.31 -15.89
C ALA A 489 -0.09 -31.52 -15.18
N ALA A 490 -0.53 -31.35 -13.93
CA ALA A 490 -1.23 -32.38 -13.16
C ALA A 490 -2.62 -32.72 -13.73
N GLN A 491 -3.38 -31.74 -14.22
CA GLN A 491 -4.76 -31.93 -14.68
C GLN A 491 -4.89 -32.29 -16.17
N SER A 492 -3.94 -31.88 -17.01
CA SER A 492 -3.99 -32.05 -18.48
C SER A 492 -3.40 -33.36 -19.02
N GLY A 493 -2.85 -34.21 -18.15
CA GLY A 493 -2.16 -35.43 -18.55
C GLY A 493 -0.71 -35.24 -19.04
N ALA A 494 -0.11 -34.07 -18.87
CA ALA A 494 1.29 -33.80 -19.24
C ALA A 494 2.29 -34.77 -18.59
N LEU A 495 2.02 -35.20 -17.35
CA LEU A 495 2.81 -36.21 -16.63
C LEU A 495 2.87 -37.57 -17.34
N ASN A 496 2.05 -37.78 -18.37
CA ASN A 496 2.00 -38.97 -19.21
C ASN A 496 2.35 -38.71 -20.69
N ASN A 497 2.72 -37.47 -21.06
CA ASN A 497 3.03 -37.10 -22.44
C ASN A 497 4.37 -36.35 -22.54
N ALA A 498 5.33 -36.98 -23.22
CA ALA A 498 6.70 -36.48 -23.38
C ALA A 498 6.83 -35.17 -24.18
N ASP A 499 5.84 -34.81 -25.01
CA ASP A 499 5.88 -33.57 -25.79
C ASP A 499 5.23 -32.41 -25.03
N LEU A 500 4.14 -32.67 -24.29
CA LEU A 500 3.52 -31.67 -23.42
C LEU A 500 4.44 -31.28 -22.26
N ILE A 501 5.14 -32.24 -21.64
CA ILE A 501 6.10 -31.91 -20.57
C ILE A 501 7.34 -31.16 -21.08
N ARG A 502 7.69 -31.30 -22.36
CA ARG A 502 8.75 -30.47 -22.97
C ARG A 502 8.30 -29.02 -23.06
N LEU A 503 7.09 -28.75 -23.57
CA LEU A 503 6.51 -27.40 -23.59
C LEU A 503 6.44 -26.78 -22.18
N VAL A 504 6.09 -27.57 -21.17
CA VAL A 504 6.15 -27.13 -19.75
C VAL A 504 7.56 -26.70 -19.36
N PHE A 505 8.57 -27.53 -19.59
CA PHE A 505 9.94 -27.20 -19.20
C PHE A 505 10.57 -26.11 -20.07
N ASP A 506 10.23 -26.01 -21.36
CA ASP A 506 10.66 -24.93 -22.24
C ASP A 506 10.08 -23.56 -21.78
N ARG A 507 8.90 -23.54 -21.15
CA ARG A 507 8.37 -22.34 -20.46
C ARG A 507 9.11 -22.04 -19.15
N LEU A 508 9.51 -23.05 -18.38
CA LEU A 508 10.23 -22.85 -17.11
C LEU A 508 11.72 -22.47 -17.32
N ASP A 509 12.27 -22.67 -18.52
CA ASP A 509 13.66 -22.40 -18.90
C ASP A 509 13.87 -20.92 -19.30
N GLY A 510 13.53 -20.00 -18.39
CA GLY A 510 13.67 -18.54 -18.54
C GLY A 510 14.72 -17.92 -17.60
N ASP A 511 14.75 -16.59 -17.49
CA ASP A 511 15.76 -15.86 -16.71
C ASP A 511 15.82 -16.28 -15.22
N ASN A 512 14.69 -16.75 -14.66
CA ASN A 512 14.56 -17.22 -13.27
C ASN A 512 14.40 -18.76 -13.17
N ALA A 513 14.94 -19.53 -14.12
CA ALA A 513 14.67 -20.98 -14.27
C ALA A 513 14.82 -21.81 -12.98
N LEU A 514 15.81 -21.52 -12.13
CA LEU A 514 16.00 -22.23 -10.86
C LEU A 514 14.79 -22.04 -9.91
N GLN A 515 14.25 -20.83 -9.83
CA GLN A 515 13.07 -20.51 -9.04
C GLN A 515 11.82 -21.10 -9.68
N ASP A 516 11.60 -20.88 -10.98
CA ASP A 516 10.44 -21.38 -11.72
C ASP A 516 10.33 -22.91 -11.61
N VAL A 517 11.41 -23.66 -11.82
CA VAL A 517 11.41 -25.13 -11.63
C VAL A 517 11.19 -25.52 -10.17
N GLY A 518 11.76 -24.77 -9.22
CA GLY A 518 11.59 -25.03 -7.79
C GLY A 518 10.15 -24.83 -7.32
N GLU A 519 9.48 -23.77 -7.77
CA GLU A 519 8.08 -23.49 -7.51
C GLU A 519 7.16 -24.50 -8.21
N PHE A 520 7.43 -24.82 -9.47
CA PHE A 520 6.70 -25.83 -10.24
C PHE A 520 6.70 -27.18 -9.51
N LEU A 521 7.86 -27.70 -9.10
CA LEU A 521 7.95 -28.98 -8.39
C LEU A 521 7.26 -28.94 -7.02
N THR A 522 7.39 -27.82 -6.29
CA THR A 522 6.73 -27.63 -4.99
C THR A 522 5.19 -27.59 -5.13
N ALA A 523 4.68 -26.90 -6.15
CA ALA A 523 3.25 -26.84 -6.44
C ALA A 523 2.73 -28.21 -6.92
N LEU A 524 3.45 -28.91 -7.79
CA LEU A 524 3.09 -30.24 -8.29
C LEU A 524 2.90 -31.24 -7.15
N LEU A 525 3.78 -31.20 -6.14
CA LEU A 525 3.69 -31.99 -4.92
C LEU A 525 2.50 -31.64 -4.01
N ARG A 526 2.02 -30.39 -4.03
CA ARG A 526 0.80 -29.99 -3.32
C ARG A 526 -0.48 -30.41 -4.06
N THR A 527 -0.44 -30.45 -5.38
CA THR A 527 -1.62 -30.72 -6.23
C THR A 527 -2.05 -32.19 -6.25
N SER A 528 -1.14 -33.15 -6.00
CA SER A 528 -1.50 -34.58 -5.98
C SER A 528 -0.88 -35.34 -4.81
N GLN A 529 -1.72 -36.10 -4.09
CA GLN A 529 -1.29 -37.04 -3.05
C GLN A 529 -0.63 -38.32 -3.62
N ALA A 530 -0.75 -38.57 -4.93
CA ALA A 530 -0.10 -39.68 -5.62
C ALA A 530 0.27 -39.24 -7.06
N LEU A 531 1.52 -38.83 -7.26
CA LEU A 531 2.06 -38.49 -8.57
C LEU A 531 2.44 -39.75 -9.35
N ASP A 532 1.52 -40.25 -10.17
CA ASP A 532 1.83 -41.27 -11.19
C ASP A 532 2.41 -40.57 -12.44
N ILE A 533 3.75 -40.48 -12.48
CA ILE A 533 4.51 -39.89 -13.58
C ILE A 533 5.04 -41.02 -14.46
N ASN A 534 4.74 -40.98 -15.76
CA ASN A 534 5.28 -41.94 -16.73
C ASN A 534 6.82 -41.95 -16.65
N PRO A 535 7.49 -43.12 -16.57
CA PRO A 535 8.95 -43.18 -16.42
C PRO A 535 9.74 -42.35 -17.45
N VAL A 536 9.30 -42.31 -18.70
CA VAL A 536 9.95 -41.51 -19.76
C VAL A 536 9.77 -40.00 -19.52
N VAL A 537 8.60 -39.60 -19.03
CA VAL A 537 8.33 -38.21 -18.64
C VAL A 537 9.16 -37.83 -17.42
N ARG A 538 9.22 -38.68 -16.40
CA ARG A 538 10.05 -38.48 -15.21
C ARG A 538 11.54 -38.35 -15.55
N ASP A 539 12.03 -39.15 -16.49
CA ASP A 539 13.40 -39.04 -17.02
C ASP A 539 13.62 -37.67 -17.71
N ILE A 540 12.68 -37.20 -18.54
CA ILE A 540 12.76 -35.87 -19.20
C ILE A 540 12.77 -34.74 -18.15
N MET A 541 11.84 -34.77 -17.20
CA MET A 541 11.74 -33.79 -16.10
C MET A 541 13.03 -33.76 -15.29
N MET A 542 13.56 -34.93 -14.92
CA MET A 542 14.80 -35.03 -14.16
C MET A 542 16.00 -34.49 -14.95
N ASN A 543 16.13 -34.81 -16.24
CA ASN A 543 17.20 -34.28 -17.08
C ASN A 543 17.16 -32.75 -17.19
N ARG A 544 15.98 -32.16 -17.43
CA ARG A 544 15.82 -30.69 -17.54
C ARG A 544 16.03 -29.98 -16.20
N ALA A 545 15.36 -30.43 -15.14
CA ALA A 545 15.51 -29.85 -13.80
C ALA A 545 16.97 -29.93 -13.32
N PHE A 546 17.63 -31.07 -13.53
CA PHE A 546 19.03 -31.25 -13.14
C PHE A 546 19.99 -30.39 -13.95
N ALA A 547 19.73 -30.16 -15.25
CA ALA A 547 20.57 -29.28 -16.06
C ALA A 547 20.62 -27.87 -15.49
N ILE A 548 19.45 -27.28 -15.21
CA ILE A 548 19.28 -25.97 -14.58
C ILE A 548 19.93 -25.94 -13.19
N LEU A 549 19.57 -26.91 -12.34
CA LEU A 549 20.09 -27.02 -10.97
C LEU A 549 21.63 -27.11 -10.93
N SER A 550 22.23 -27.81 -11.88
CA SER A 550 23.68 -28.04 -11.90
C SER A 550 24.54 -26.83 -12.21
N LEU A 551 23.93 -25.71 -12.65
CA LEU A 551 24.61 -24.43 -12.84
C LEU A 551 24.79 -23.66 -11.52
N HIS A 552 24.04 -24.02 -10.47
CA HIS A 552 23.98 -23.26 -9.20
C HIS A 552 24.55 -24.03 -7.99
N PHE A 553 25.10 -25.23 -8.17
CA PHE A 553 25.64 -26.03 -7.05
C PHE A 553 26.82 -25.37 -6.32
N GLU A 554 27.53 -24.42 -6.94
CA GLU A 554 28.59 -23.64 -6.28
C GLU A 554 28.02 -22.59 -5.31
N ASP A 555 26.79 -22.11 -5.55
CA ASP A 555 26.10 -21.10 -4.74
C ASP A 555 25.22 -21.71 -3.63
N PHE A 556 25.08 -23.04 -3.57
CA PHE A 556 24.14 -23.72 -2.69
C PHE A 556 24.58 -23.75 -1.22
N GLU A 557 23.75 -23.18 -0.34
CA GLU A 557 23.91 -23.31 1.10
C GLU A 557 23.36 -24.65 1.63
N SER A 558 23.67 -24.99 2.88
CA SER A 558 23.19 -26.21 3.54
C SER A 558 21.65 -26.36 3.50
N HIS A 559 20.92 -25.25 3.49
CA HIS A 559 19.46 -25.25 3.45
C HIS A 559 18.90 -25.57 2.04
N ASP A 560 19.62 -25.20 0.98
CA ASP A 560 19.25 -25.53 -0.41
C ASP A 560 19.36 -27.03 -0.68
N TRP A 561 20.45 -27.66 -0.24
CA TRP A 561 20.64 -29.11 -0.34
C TRP A 561 19.48 -29.88 0.29
N VAL A 562 19.02 -29.46 1.48
CA VAL A 562 17.85 -30.03 2.16
C VAL A 562 16.58 -29.76 1.36
N SER A 563 16.30 -28.51 0.99
CA SER A 563 15.10 -28.11 0.26
C SER A 563 14.93 -28.84 -1.08
N TRP A 564 16.01 -28.91 -1.86
CA TRP A 564 15.99 -29.54 -3.17
C TRP A 564 15.93 -31.07 -3.11
N PHE A 565 16.77 -31.74 -2.31
CA PHE A 565 16.82 -33.20 -2.33
C PHE A 565 15.76 -33.86 -1.44
N THR A 566 15.34 -33.25 -0.34
CA THR A 566 14.34 -33.84 0.58
C THR A 566 12.90 -33.43 0.31
N VAL A 567 12.67 -32.37 -0.49
CA VAL A 567 11.33 -31.91 -0.88
C VAL A 567 11.18 -31.88 -2.41
N LYS A 568 11.84 -30.94 -3.10
CA LYS A 568 11.51 -30.61 -4.50
C LYS A 568 11.78 -31.75 -5.50
N LEU A 569 12.93 -32.40 -5.41
CA LEU A 569 13.35 -33.44 -6.38
C LEU A 569 12.80 -34.84 -6.07
N VAL A 570 12.26 -35.09 -4.88
CA VAL A 570 11.78 -36.42 -4.45
C VAL A 570 10.98 -37.19 -5.52
N PRO A 571 9.99 -36.62 -6.23
CA PRO A 571 9.24 -37.34 -7.26
C PRO A 571 10.07 -37.69 -8.52
N LEU A 572 11.22 -37.04 -8.72
CA LEU A 572 12.12 -37.22 -9.86
C LEU A 572 13.38 -38.05 -9.52
N LEU A 573 13.77 -38.15 -8.24
CA LEU A 573 14.94 -38.92 -7.79
C LEU A 573 15.01 -40.38 -8.29
N PRO A 574 13.91 -41.13 -8.51
CA PRO A 574 13.97 -42.46 -9.12
C PRO A 574 14.62 -42.50 -10.52
N SER A 575 14.70 -41.35 -11.20
CA SER A 575 15.29 -41.15 -12.52
C SER A 575 16.71 -40.54 -12.48
N LEU A 576 17.28 -40.26 -11.30
CA LEU A 576 18.67 -39.79 -11.16
C LEU A 576 19.65 -40.82 -11.73
N THR A 577 20.59 -40.39 -12.59
CA THR A 577 21.62 -41.26 -13.17
C THR A 577 22.92 -41.24 -12.36
N ALA A 578 23.79 -42.23 -12.59
CA ALA A 578 25.13 -42.27 -11.98
C ALA A 578 25.98 -41.02 -12.33
N GLU A 579 25.89 -40.52 -13.56
CA GLU A 579 26.60 -39.31 -14.01
C GLU A 579 26.08 -38.05 -13.29
N MET A 580 24.77 -37.94 -13.10
CA MET A 580 24.17 -36.85 -12.32
C MET A 580 24.59 -36.90 -10.85
N LEU A 581 24.54 -38.10 -10.24
CA LEU A 581 24.99 -38.27 -8.86
C LEU A 581 26.47 -37.93 -8.72
N GLN A 582 27.32 -38.34 -9.67
CA GLN A 582 28.74 -38.01 -9.69
C GLN A 582 28.97 -36.50 -9.76
N ARG A 583 28.23 -35.78 -10.63
CA ARG A 583 28.29 -34.31 -10.72
C ARG A 583 27.82 -33.63 -9.45
N VAL A 584 26.73 -34.08 -8.82
CA VAL A 584 26.30 -33.53 -7.52
C VAL A 584 27.39 -33.71 -6.47
N THR A 585 27.92 -34.93 -6.34
CA THR A 585 28.87 -35.25 -5.26
C THR A 585 30.23 -34.54 -5.37
N SER A 586 30.57 -33.92 -6.51
CA SER A 586 31.78 -33.09 -6.59
C SER A 586 31.65 -31.72 -5.91
N TYR A 587 30.43 -31.25 -5.66
CA TYR A 587 30.15 -29.96 -5.00
C TYR A 587 29.73 -30.09 -3.53
N THR A 588 29.46 -31.31 -3.07
CA THR A 588 28.94 -31.56 -1.70
C THR A 588 30.05 -31.69 -0.67
N ASP A 589 29.79 -31.25 0.56
CA ASP A 589 30.52 -31.68 1.75
C ASP A 589 29.95 -32.99 2.33
N CYS A 590 30.28 -33.31 3.58
CA CYS A 590 29.75 -34.53 4.21
C CYS A 590 28.27 -34.39 4.60
N ASP A 591 27.81 -33.21 5.00
CA ASP A 591 26.45 -32.99 5.49
C ASP A 591 25.47 -32.96 4.31
N ALA A 592 25.80 -32.23 3.24
CA ALA A 592 25.06 -32.25 1.98
C ALA A 592 25.03 -33.68 1.37
N TYR A 593 26.14 -34.42 1.42
CA TYR A 593 26.17 -35.83 1.00
C TYR A 593 25.19 -36.70 1.81
N HIS A 594 25.15 -36.56 3.14
CA HIS A 594 24.22 -37.31 3.99
C HIS A 594 22.75 -36.98 3.66
N VAL A 595 22.43 -35.73 3.34
CA VAL A 595 21.10 -35.33 2.85
C VAL A 595 20.73 -36.06 1.56
N ILE A 596 21.64 -36.11 0.58
CA ILE A 596 21.43 -36.79 -0.70
C ILE A 596 21.27 -38.32 -0.52
N VAL A 597 22.11 -38.95 0.29
CA VAL A 597 21.99 -40.40 0.59
C VAL A 597 20.69 -40.72 1.32
N GLY A 598 20.26 -39.87 2.25
CA GLY A 598 18.97 -39.97 2.93
C GLY A 598 17.79 -39.88 1.95
N ALA A 599 17.83 -38.90 1.05
CA ALA A 599 16.82 -38.71 0.01
C ALA A 599 16.76 -39.89 -0.97
N LEU A 600 17.90 -40.36 -1.50
CA LEU A 600 17.95 -41.54 -2.37
C LEU A 600 17.46 -42.82 -1.67
N SER A 601 17.70 -42.93 -0.36
CA SER A 601 17.23 -44.08 0.44
C SER A 601 15.74 -44.06 0.71
N SER A 602 15.08 -42.89 0.70
CA SER A 602 13.62 -42.80 0.84
C SER A 602 12.90 -43.30 -0.42
N VAL A 603 13.43 -42.99 -1.61
CA VAL A 603 12.88 -43.42 -2.90
C VAL A 603 13.42 -44.76 -3.42
N PHE A 604 14.28 -45.44 -2.66
CA PHE A 604 14.98 -46.67 -3.08
C PHE A 604 14.05 -47.74 -3.70
N GLU A 605 12.87 -47.98 -3.10
CA GLU A 605 11.91 -48.99 -3.59
C GLU A 605 11.23 -48.61 -4.93
N GLN A 606 11.33 -47.34 -5.33
CA GLN A 606 10.78 -46.80 -6.59
C GLN A 606 11.80 -46.86 -7.74
N MET A 607 13.07 -47.13 -7.43
CA MET A 607 14.15 -47.29 -8.42
C MET A 607 14.15 -48.70 -9.01
N THR A 608 14.62 -48.84 -10.25
CA THR A 608 14.92 -50.16 -10.82
C THR A 608 16.17 -50.75 -10.16
N SER A 609 16.24 -52.08 -10.07
CA SER A 609 17.41 -52.78 -9.52
C SER A 609 18.70 -52.45 -10.29
N LEU A 610 18.61 -52.24 -11.60
CA LEU A 610 19.72 -51.75 -12.42
C LEU A 610 20.20 -50.37 -11.93
N ARG A 611 19.28 -49.41 -11.75
CA ARG A 611 19.65 -48.06 -11.29
C ARG A 611 20.24 -48.08 -9.88
N GLN A 612 19.71 -48.90 -8.97
CA GLN A 612 20.28 -49.06 -7.62
C GLN A 612 21.75 -49.55 -7.68
N GLN A 613 22.05 -50.48 -8.57
CA GLN A 613 23.42 -50.99 -8.80
C GLN A 613 24.33 -49.96 -9.49
N GLU A 614 23.81 -49.11 -10.37
CA GLU A 614 24.57 -48.03 -11.02
C GLU A 614 24.96 -46.89 -10.05
N LEU A 615 24.09 -46.55 -9.09
CA LEU A 615 24.36 -45.46 -8.14
C LEU A 615 25.35 -45.85 -7.03
N THR A 616 25.37 -47.13 -6.64
CA THR A 616 26.19 -47.60 -5.50
C THR A 616 27.70 -47.36 -5.68
N PRO A 617 28.32 -47.64 -6.84
CA PRO A 617 29.74 -47.35 -7.09
C PRO A 617 30.09 -45.86 -6.96
N VAL A 618 29.16 -44.95 -7.26
CA VAL A 618 29.40 -43.49 -7.17
C VAL A 618 29.47 -43.05 -5.71
N LEU A 619 28.52 -43.48 -4.88
CA LEU A 619 28.53 -43.26 -3.42
C LEU A 619 29.82 -43.81 -2.79
N LEU A 620 30.20 -45.03 -3.19
CA LEU A 620 31.43 -45.68 -2.75
C LEU A 620 32.70 -44.91 -3.18
N GLY A 621 32.73 -44.41 -4.41
CA GLY A 621 33.81 -43.59 -4.95
C GLY A 621 34.01 -42.29 -4.17
N TYR A 622 32.92 -41.57 -3.91
CA TYR A 622 32.94 -40.33 -3.11
C TYR A 622 33.53 -40.57 -1.72
N LEU A 623 33.06 -41.58 -0.99
CA LEU A 623 33.57 -41.90 0.35
C LEU A 623 35.05 -42.31 0.35
N LYS A 624 35.50 -43.07 -0.67
CA LYS A 624 36.93 -43.39 -0.85
C LYS A 624 37.77 -42.13 -1.11
N GLN A 625 37.28 -41.20 -1.92
CA GLN A 625 37.92 -39.91 -2.19
C GLN A 625 38.00 -39.02 -0.94
N ARG A 626 36.91 -38.86 -0.19
CA ARG A 626 36.89 -38.06 1.05
C ARG A 626 37.83 -38.65 2.11
N ARG A 627 37.85 -39.98 2.28
CA ARG A 627 38.80 -40.67 3.17
C ARG A 627 40.26 -40.44 2.75
N ALA A 628 40.57 -40.45 1.44
CA ALA A 628 41.91 -40.12 0.94
C ALA A 628 42.31 -38.65 1.18
N SER A 629 41.35 -37.72 1.21
CA SER A 629 41.56 -36.32 1.60
C SER A 629 41.60 -36.06 3.12
N GLY A 630 41.54 -37.11 3.93
CA GLY A 630 41.61 -37.01 5.40
C GLY A 630 40.29 -36.65 6.11
N SER A 631 39.18 -36.57 5.38
CA SER A 631 37.84 -36.32 5.95
C SER A 631 36.98 -37.59 5.92
N THR A 632 36.63 -38.12 7.09
CA THR A 632 35.68 -39.23 7.19
C THR A 632 34.26 -38.67 7.28
N CYS A 633 33.47 -38.77 6.21
CA CYS A 633 32.02 -38.49 6.23
C CYS A 633 31.24 -39.61 6.95
N SER A 634 31.68 -39.93 8.17
CA SER A 634 31.05 -40.88 9.08
C SER A 634 30.74 -40.15 10.38
N THR A 635 29.50 -40.21 10.83
CA THR A 635 29.16 -39.69 12.16
C THR A 635 29.97 -40.41 13.22
N ASN A 636 30.48 -39.68 14.23
CA ASN A 636 31.26 -40.22 15.37
C ASN A 636 30.40 -41.06 16.35
N SER A 637 29.43 -41.79 15.82
CA SER A 637 28.52 -42.65 16.58
C SER A 637 29.17 -44.00 16.88
N SER A 638 28.99 -44.49 18.10
CA SER A 638 29.52 -45.80 18.54
C SER A 638 28.78 -47.02 17.93
N ASN A 639 27.78 -46.77 17.07
CA ASN A 639 26.86 -47.78 16.55
C ASN A 639 27.03 -47.96 15.03
N LEU A 640 27.48 -49.15 14.63
CA LEU A 640 27.73 -49.54 13.23
C LEU A 640 26.54 -49.29 12.31
N SER A 641 25.32 -49.52 12.80
CA SER A 641 24.09 -49.36 12.01
C SER A 641 23.82 -47.91 11.62
N THR A 642 24.10 -46.96 12.52
CA THR A 642 23.96 -45.52 12.29
C THR A 642 25.01 -45.02 11.30
N CYS A 643 26.25 -45.50 11.41
CA CYS A 643 27.33 -45.19 10.47
C CYS A 643 27.03 -45.74 9.04
N LEU A 644 26.63 -47.01 8.92
CA LEU A 644 26.22 -47.60 7.64
C LEU A 644 25.06 -46.85 6.99
N TRP A 645 24.04 -46.48 7.78
CA TRP A 645 22.89 -45.72 7.30
C TRP A 645 23.29 -44.32 6.80
N ALA A 646 24.16 -43.62 7.52
CA ALA A 646 24.65 -42.30 7.09
C ALA A 646 25.52 -42.38 5.81
N CYS A 647 26.39 -43.38 5.71
CA CYS A 647 27.31 -43.52 4.58
C CYS A 647 26.63 -43.98 3.27
N PHE A 648 25.69 -44.93 3.34
CA PHE A 648 25.10 -45.59 2.17
C PHE A 648 23.58 -45.77 2.23
N GLY A 649 22.96 -45.57 3.40
CA GLY A 649 21.53 -45.86 3.61
C GLY A 649 21.14 -47.26 3.14
N LYS A 650 20.11 -47.35 2.31
CA LYS A 650 19.64 -48.64 1.74
C LYS A 650 20.59 -49.24 0.69
N PHE A 651 21.48 -48.47 0.07
CA PHE A 651 22.42 -48.95 -0.95
C PHE A 651 23.55 -49.81 -0.38
N SER A 652 23.71 -49.84 0.95
CA SER A 652 24.67 -50.70 1.66
C SER A 652 24.60 -52.19 1.28
N ILE A 653 23.45 -52.67 0.79
CA ILE A 653 23.27 -54.07 0.34
C ILE A 653 24.07 -54.42 -0.93
N TYR A 654 24.52 -53.42 -1.69
CA TYR A 654 25.27 -53.58 -2.95
C TYR A 654 26.77 -53.28 -2.79
N VAL A 655 27.25 -53.02 -1.57
CA VAL A 655 28.66 -52.71 -1.29
C VAL A 655 29.39 -53.98 -0.80
N ASP A 656 30.55 -54.27 -1.37
CA ASP A 656 31.36 -55.42 -0.98
C ASP A 656 31.91 -55.31 0.46
N TYR A 657 32.00 -56.46 1.13
CA TYR A 657 32.41 -56.53 2.55
C TYR A 657 33.80 -55.94 2.83
N GLU A 658 34.79 -56.20 1.96
CA GLU A 658 36.14 -55.66 2.16
C GLU A 658 36.20 -54.13 1.94
N ASP A 659 35.31 -53.58 1.12
CA ASP A 659 35.19 -52.13 0.94
C ASP A 659 34.53 -51.45 2.14
N LEU A 660 33.46 -52.03 2.71
CA LEU A 660 32.89 -51.57 3.98
C LEU A 660 33.91 -51.63 5.12
N ARG A 661 34.70 -52.71 5.18
CA ARG A 661 35.78 -52.90 6.16
C ARG A 661 36.93 -51.91 5.99
N GLY A 662 37.25 -51.51 4.76
CA GLY A 662 38.27 -50.50 4.46
C GLY A 662 37.81 -49.06 4.74
N LEU A 663 36.50 -48.80 4.64
CA LEU A 663 35.93 -47.46 4.79
C LEU A 663 35.50 -47.11 6.22
N ILE A 664 35.07 -48.08 7.03
CA ILE A 664 34.54 -47.84 8.39
C ILE A 664 35.51 -48.39 9.43
N GLU A 665 36.07 -47.53 10.28
CA GLU A 665 36.95 -47.97 11.36
C GLU A 665 36.19 -48.78 12.41
N GLY A 666 36.78 -49.87 12.88
CA GLY A 666 36.14 -50.79 13.83
C GLY A 666 35.08 -51.74 13.23
N PHE A 667 34.77 -51.65 11.92
CA PHE A 667 33.79 -52.52 11.27
C PHE A 667 34.09 -54.02 11.47
N GLY A 668 35.35 -54.41 11.28
CA GLY A 668 35.80 -55.79 11.49
C GLY A 668 35.71 -56.25 12.96
N SER A 669 36.03 -55.39 13.92
CA SER A 669 36.04 -55.73 15.35
C SER A 669 34.63 -55.83 15.94
N GLN A 670 33.70 -54.96 15.52
CA GLN A 670 32.29 -55.03 15.94
C GLN A 670 31.54 -56.21 15.27
N MET A 671 31.86 -56.58 14.03
CA MET A 671 31.37 -57.83 13.44
C MET A 671 31.87 -59.09 14.18
N THR A 672 33.08 -59.06 14.74
CA THR A 672 33.57 -60.18 15.58
C THR A 672 32.92 -60.24 16.96
N SER A 673 32.53 -59.12 17.58
CA SER A 673 31.76 -59.15 18.84
C SER A 673 30.31 -59.59 18.61
N LEU A 674 29.67 -59.16 17.52
CA LEU A 674 28.35 -59.67 17.10
C LEU A 674 28.38 -61.18 16.82
N ARG A 675 29.42 -61.70 16.17
CA ARG A 675 29.64 -63.17 16.02
C ARG A 675 29.77 -63.93 17.35
N GLN A 676 30.09 -63.26 18.46
CA GLN A 676 30.18 -63.86 19.79
C GLN A 676 28.91 -63.68 20.65
N GLN A 677 27.95 -62.84 20.25
CA GLN A 677 26.73 -62.60 21.02
C GLN A 677 25.41 -62.92 20.31
N GLU A 678 25.34 -62.97 18.97
CA GLU A 678 24.11 -63.42 18.27
C GLU A 678 24.38 -64.43 17.15
N LEU A 679 24.30 -65.70 17.50
CA LEU A 679 24.02 -66.79 16.55
C LEU A 679 22.73 -67.48 16.99
N THR A 680 21.69 -67.37 16.16
CA THR A 680 20.27 -67.75 16.37
C THR A 680 19.56 -67.02 17.53
N PRO A 681 18.45 -66.26 17.27
CA PRO A 681 17.37 -66.70 16.38
C PRO A 681 16.81 -65.67 15.35
N VAL A 682 17.40 -64.47 15.17
CA VAL A 682 16.80 -63.43 14.29
C VAL A 682 16.73 -63.83 12.81
N LEU A 683 17.82 -64.37 12.25
CA LEU A 683 17.89 -64.79 10.84
C LEU A 683 17.06 -66.05 10.49
N LEU A 684 16.59 -66.81 11.48
CA LEU A 684 15.74 -67.98 11.24
C LEU A 684 14.24 -67.65 11.28
N GLY A 685 13.85 -66.49 11.84
CA GLY A 685 12.47 -66.00 11.86
C GLY A 685 12.01 -65.57 10.46
N TYR A 686 12.77 -64.69 9.82
CA TYR A 686 12.44 -64.13 8.51
C TYR A 686 12.30 -65.20 7.40
N LEU A 687 13.10 -66.28 7.46
CA LEU A 687 13.04 -67.37 6.49
C LEU A 687 11.97 -68.44 6.79
N LYS A 688 11.29 -68.40 7.96
CA LYS A 688 10.17 -69.30 8.29
C LYS A 688 8.79 -68.69 8.07
N GLN A 689 8.68 -67.37 7.95
CA GLN A 689 7.39 -66.68 7.85
C GLN A 689 6.66 -66.86 6.50
N ARG A 690 7.22 -67.64 5.56
CA ARG A 690 6.56 -68.05 4.31
C ARG A 690 6.08 -69.51 4.28
N ARG A 691 6.10 -70.26 5.40
CA ARG A 691 5.73 -71.69 5.41
C ARG A 691 5.06 -72.21 6.69
N ALA A 692 4.00 -71.55 7.16
CA ALA A 692 3.03 -72.15 8.10
C ALA A 692 1.68 -71.39 8.14
N SER A 693 0.86 -71.54 7.11
CA SER A 693 -0.58 -71.24 7.20
C SER A 693 -1.29 -72.38 7.95
N GLY A 694 -1.67 -72.19 9.23
CA GLY A 694 -2.40 -73.25 9.95
C GLY A 694 -2.66 -73.07 11.45
N ARG A 695 -3.80 -72.45 11.78
CA ARG A 695 -4.68 -72.70 12.96
C ARG A 695 -4.19 -72.51 14.42
N GLN A 696 -5.03 -71.76 15.14
CA GLN A 696 -5.54 -71.96 16.52
C GLN A 696 -4.77 -71.45 17.78
N GLN A 697 -5.38 -70.40 18.35
CA GLN A 697 -5.63 -70.07 19.78
C GLN A 697 -5.86 -71.25 20.77
N PRO A 698 -6.06 -71.01 22.09
CA PRO A 698 -5.59 -69.91 22.99
C PRO A 698 -5.16 -70.40 24.40
N GLN A 699 -4.82 -69.44 25.31
CA GLN A 699 -5.01 -69.40 26.80
C GLN A 699 -3.78 -68.74 27.48
N HIS A 700 -3.84 -67.97 28.58
CA HIS A 700 -4.83 -67.11 29.27
C HIS A 700 -4.13 -66.57 30.55
N LEU A 701 -4.46 -65.35 31.02
CA LEU A 701 -4.27 -64.85 32.42
C LEU A 701 -2.80 -64.60 32.91
N SER A 702 -2.48 -63.62 33.79
CA SER A 702 -3.28 -62.55 34.43
C SER A 702 -2.41 -61.53 35.21
N LEU A 703 -2.86 -60.26 35.31
CA LEU A 703 -2.62 -59.21 36.35
C LEU A 703 -1.16 -58.87 36.79
N GLY A 704 -0.80 -57.61 37.10
CA GLY A 704 -1.58 -56.36 37.05
C GLY A 704 -0.82 -55.12 37.59
N MET A 705 -1.24 -53.95 37.11
CA MET A 705 -1.14 -52.55 37.62
C MET A 705 0.12 -51.96 38.30
N LEU A 706 0.47 -50.77 37.80
CA LEU A 706 1.30 -49.71 38.43
C LEU A 706 0.74 -49.22 39.79
N TRP A 707 1.58 -48.64 40.66
CA TRP A 707 1.62 -47.18 40.91
C TRP A 707 2.87 -46.71 41.73
N GLN A 708 2.90 -45.43 42.12
CA GLN A 708 4.10 -44.59 42.34
C GLN A 708 4.39 -44.14 43.80
N ILE A 709 5.70 -44.00 44.12
CA ILE A 709 6.40 -42.84 44.76
C ILE A 709 6.18 -42.44 46.27
N LEU A 710 7.32 -42.05 46.89
CA LEU A 710 7.59 -41.02 47.94
C LEU A 710 7.90 -41.34 49.43
N HIS A 711 8.84 -40.51 49.94
CA HIS A 711 9.29 -40.13 51.30
C HIS A 711 10.44 -40.91 51.98
N LEU A 712 11.36 -40.33 52.80
CA LEU A 712 12.05 -39.02 52.98
C LEU A 712 12.68 -38.99 54.41
N ARG A 713 13.74 -38.16 54.61
CA ARG A 713 14.41 -37.69 55.87
C ARG A 713 15.80 -38.30 56.19
N GLY A 714 16.81 -37.55 56.68
CA GLY A 714 16.95 -36.08 56.81
C GLY A 714 18.06 -35.57 57.77
N LEU A 715 18.33 -34.25 57.71
CA LEU A 715 18.84 -33.33 58.77
C LEU A 715 20.28 -33.43 59.35
N ARG A 716 21.08 -32.33 59.25
CA ARG A 716 21.48 -31.39 60.35
C ARG A 716 22.55 -30.32 59.92
N GLY A 717 22.49 -29.10 60.46
CA GLY A 717 23.56 -28.05 60.44
C GLY A 717 24.34 -27.98 61.77
N PRO A 718 24.93 -26.84 62.26
CA PRO A 718 24.89 -25.43 61.76
C PRO A 718 26.15 -24.49 61.98
N ALA A 719 26.13 -23.28 61.38
CA ALA A 719 26.49 -21.91 61.86
C ALA A 719 27.82 -21.45 62.61
N ARG A 720 28.27 -20.21 62.25
CA ARG A 720 29.06 -19.16 63.02
C ARG A 720 30.61 -19.36 63.21
N ALA A 721 31.50 -18.33 63.35
CA ALA A 721 31.41 -16.85 63.43
C ALA A 721 32.74 -16.05 63.16
N HIS A 722 32.62 -14.81 62.62
CA HIS A 722 33.27 -13.49 62.87
C HIS A 722 34.76 -13.19 63.27
N ARG A 723 35.23 -12.04 62.70
CA ARG A 723 36.32 -11.07 63.07
C ARG A 723 37.78 -11.50 62.79
N GLY A 724 38.71 -10.63 62.35
CA GLY A 724 38.63 -9.22 61.89
C GLY A 724 39.81 -8.36 62.37
N LEU A 725 40.34 -7.44 61.53
CA LEU A 725 41.23 -6.32 61.94
C LEU A 725 41.25 -5.20 60.88
N ARG A 726 41.58 -3.95 61.30
CA ARG A 726 41.45 -2.71 60.53
C ARG A 726 42.81 -2.01 60.29
N GLN A 727 42.89 -1.31 59.15
CA GLN A 727 43.63 -0.05 58.90
C GLN A 727 45.14 0.05 59.23
N TYR A 728 45.94 0.46 58.24
CA TYR A 728 46.44 1.84 58.19
C TYR A 728 46.78 2.26 56.75
N VAL A 729 46.84 3.58 56.51
CA VAL A 729 47.01 4.22 55.19
C VAL A 729 48.48 4.37 54.83
N LEU A 730 48.84 4.10 53.56
CA LEU A 730 50.04 4.69 52.97
C LEU A 730 49.88 4.93 51.46
N VAL A 731 50.18 6.17 51.05
CA VAL A 731 50.01 6.69 49.69
C VAL A 731 51.16 6.24 48.80
N THR A 732 50.86 5.61 47.67
CA THR A 732 51.76 5.56 46.48
C THR A 732 50.94 5.83 45.20
N LYS A 733 51.63 6.23 44.12
CA LYS A 733 51.07 7.03 43.02
C LYS A 733 50.69 6.21 41.77
N THR A 734 49.60 6.65 41.13
CA THR A 734 49.32 6.64 39.66
C THR A 734 49.18 5.30 38.90
N PRO A 735 48.52 5.27 37.72
CA PRO A 735 47.82 6.37 37.01
C PRO A 735 46.29 6.21 36.90
N ARG A 736 45.59 7.34 36.71
CA ARG A 736 44.17 7.39 36.26
C ARG A 736 44.15 7.81 34.79
N THR A 737 43.48 7.05 33.92
CA THR A 737 43.22 7.48 32.52
C THR A 737 41.78 7.24 32.02
N HIS A 738 41.10 6.15 32.42
CA HIS A 738 39.78 5.82 31.83
C HIS A 738 38.55 6.55 32.39
N LYS A 739 38.54 7.02 33.65
CA LYS A 739 37.34 7.62 34.27
C LYS A 739 37.13 9.12 34.02
N SER A 740 38.09 9.80 33.40
CA SER A 740 38.04 11.26 33.14
C SER A 740 37.35 11.64 31.82
N TYR A 741 37.35 10.77 30.81
CA TYR A 741 36.75 11.08 29.50
C TYR A 741 35.21 11.14 29.54
N PHE A 742 34.56 10.22 30.26
CA PHE A 742 33.09 10.13 30.32
C PHE A 742 32.37 11.32 30.97
N LEU A 743 33.04 12.06 31.87
CA LEU A 743 32.43 13.22 32.54
C LEU A 743 32.55 14.53 31.74
N CYS A 744 33.30 14.53 30.63
CA CYS A 744 33.41 15.71 29.76
C CYS A 744 32.25 15.78 28.74
N ALA A 745 31.88 14.64 28.14
CA ALA A 745 30.83 14.56 27.12
C ALA A 745 29.48 15.14 27.57
N LYS A 746 29.05 14.82 28.81
CA LYS A 746 27.76 15.28 29.37
C LYS A 746 27.70 16.77 29.72
N ARG A 747 28.79 17.54 29.51
CA ARG A 747 28.88 18.98 29.81
C ARG A 747 29.02 19.88 28.58
N ILE A 748 29.08 19.30 27.38
CA ILE A 748 29.18 20.04 26.11
C ILE A 748 27.83 20.04 25.34
N GLN A 749 26.92 19.11 25.63
CA GLN A 749 25.57 19.01 25.04
C GLN A 749 24.61 20.20 25.33
N GLY A 750 25.09 21.31 25.88
CA GLY A 750 24.31 22.53 26.14
C GLY A 750 24.51 23.66 25.12
N ALA A 751 25.38 23.50 24.12
CA ALA A 751 25.67 24.55 23.14
C ALA A 751 25.97 23.99 21.74
N PHE A 752 25.40 24.62 20.71
CA PHE A 752 25.57 24.31 19.28
C PHE A 752 24.96 22.99 18.79
N ALA A 753 23.63 22.88 18.89
CA ALA A 753 22.88 22.40 17.73
C ALA A 753 23.00 23.48 16.63
N LEU A 754 24.01 23.36 15.77
CA LEU A 754 24.06 24.13 14.53
C LEU A 754 22.98 23.56 13.62
N ASP A 755 21.98 24.38 13.30
CA ASP A 755 20.88 24.00 12.42
C ASP A 755 21.35 24.03 10.95
N ILE A 756 22.23 23.08 10.61
CA ILE A 756 22.81 22.94 9.28
C ILE A 756 21.77 22.27 8.38
N ASN A 757 21.33 22.99 7.34
CA ASN A 757 20.49 22.45 6.26
C ASN A 757 21.00 21.05 5.82
N PRO A 758 20.13 20.02 5.71
CA PRO A 758 20.57 18.65 5.45
C PRO A 758 21.46 18.50 4.21
N VAL A 759 21.15 19.19 3.10
CA VAL A 759 21.96 19.14 1.87
C VAL A 759 23.34 19.77 2.08
N VAL A 760 23.42 20.86 2.84
CA VAL A 760 24.70 21.49 3.21
C VAL A 760 25.51 20.58 4.13
N ARG A 761 24.84 19.88 5.06
CA ARG A 761 25.44 18.90 5.97
C ARG A 761 26.04 17.72 5.19
N ASP A 762 25.31 17.19 4.21
CA ASP A 762 25.78 16.14 3.29
C ASP A 762 26.98 16.60 2.46
N ILE A 763 26.95 17.81 1.89
CA ILE A 763 28.09 18.36 1.13
C ILE A 763 29.33 18.54 2.02
N MET A 764 29.14 19.06 3.24
CA MET A 764 30.22 19.21 4.21
C MET A 764 30.78 17.86 4.65
N MET A 765 29.92 16.87 4.91
CA MET A 765 30.34 15.52 5.30
C MET A 765 31.10 14.83 4.17
N ASN A 766 30.58 14.85 2.94
CA ASN A 766 31.26 14.32 1.75
C ASN A 766 32.67 14.90 1.57
N ARG A 767 32.84 16.22 1.70
CA ARG A 767 34.14 16.88 1.56
C ARG A 767 35.08 16.60 2.73
N ALA A 768 34.58 16.67 3.97
CA ALA A 768 35.37 16.37 5.16
C ALA A 768 35.85 14.91 5.14
N PHE A 769 34.96 13.99 4.77
CA PHE A 769 35.25 12.57 4.67
C PHE A 769 36.28 12.25 3.58
N ALA A 770 36.15 12.86 2.40
CA ALA A 770 37.13 12.69 1.32
C ALA A 770 38.55 13.08 1.78
N ILE A 771 38.70 14.20 2.50
CA ILE A 771 39.97 14.66 3.05
C ILE A 771 40.49 13.70 4.15
N LEU A 772 39.62 13.33 5.11
CA LEU A 772 40.01 12.48 6.23
C LEU A 772 40.36 11.04 5.81
N SER A 773 39.70 10.53 4.77
CA SER A 773 39.93 9.17 4.27
C SER A 773 41.32 8.91 3.70
N LEU A 774 42.07 9.98 3.38
CA LEU A 774 43.49 9.90 2.97
C LEU A 774 44.46 9.75 4.15
N HIS A 775 43.98 9.86 5.39
CA HIS A 775 44.80 9.90 6.60
C HIS A 775 44.39 8.87 7.66
N PHE A 776 43.35 8.06 7.45
CA PHE A 776 42.90 7.07 8.45
C PHE A 776 43.94 5.98 8.75
N GLU A 777 44.88 5.71 7.85
CA GLU A 777 45.99 4.77 8.08
C GLU A 777 47.02 5.31 9.10
N ASP A 778 47.12 6.64 9.24
CA ASP A 778 48.02 7.32 10.19
C ASP A 778 47.34 7.65 11.55
N PHE A 779 46.06 7.33 11.74
CA PHE A 779 45.29 7.75 12.93
C PHE A 779 45.60 6.90 14.18
N GLU A 780 46.09 7.54 15.23
CA GLU A 780 46.12 6.95 16.57
C GLU A 780 44.75 7.03 17.25
N ILE A 781 44.53 6.25 18.32
CA ILE A 781 43.26 6.25 19.09
C ILE A 781 42.85 7.65 19.59
N HIS A 782 43.81 8.54 19.84
CA HIS A 782 43.54 9.93 20.23
C HIS A 782 42.93 10.75 19.07
N ASP A 783 43.30 10.48 17.82
CA ASP A 783 42.73 11.12 16.64
C ASP A 783 41.33 10.62 16.36
N TRP A 784 41.09 9.31 16.45
CA TRP A 784 39.75 8.72 16.39
C TRP A 784 38.80 9.38 17.39
N VAL A 785 39.21 9.51 18.66
CA VAL A 785 38.43 10.21 19.69
C VAL A 785 38.22 11.68 19.32
N SER A 786 39.28 12.41 18.94
CA SER A 786 39.19 13.85 18.60
C SER A 786 38.24 14.11 17.43
N TRP A 787 38.31 13.30 16.37
CA TRP A 787 37.50 13.48 15.18
C TRP A 787 36.05 13.06 15.40
N PHE A 788 35.79 11.84 15.87
CA PHE A 788 34.42 11.32 15.95
C PHE A 788 33.63 11.86 17.15
N THR A 789 34.26 12.16 18.29
CA THR A 789 33.52 12.63 19.49
C THR A 789 33.42 14.15 19.63
N VAL A 790 34.14 14.92 18.78
CA VAL A 790 34.12 16.39 18.83
C VAL A 790 33.95 17.02 17.44
N LYS A 791 34.87 16.76 16.49
CA LYS A 791 34.93 17.54 15.24
C LYS A 791 33.85 17.17 14.21
N LEU A 792 33.52 15.88 14.08
CA LEU A 792 32.56 15.37 13.10
C LEU A 792 31.12 15.32 13.60
N VAL A 793 30.87 15.46 14.91
CA VAL A 793 29.54 15.26 15.53
C VAL A 793 28.40 16.00 14.81
N PRO A 794 28.53 17.28 14.38
CA PRO A 794 27.46 17.98 13.65
C PRO A 794 27.18 17.43 12.23
N LEU A 795 28.10 16.64 11.68
CA LEU A 795 28.05 16.06 10.34
C LEU A 795 27.77 14.55 10.34
N LEU A 796 27.95 13.85 11.47
CA LEU A 796 27.68 12.41 11.59
C LEU A 796 26.27 11.96 11.17
N PRO A 797 25.18 12.76 11.31
CA PRO A 797 23.87 12.39 10.77
C PRO A 797 23.84 12.18 9.24
N SER A 798 24.83 12.72 8.53
CA SER A 798 25.01 12.61 7.08
C SER A 798 25.97 11.49 6.65
N LEU A 799 26.52 10.69 7.59
CA LEU A 799 27.40 9.57 7.27
C LEU A 799 26.65 8.49 6.48
N THR A 800 27.20 8.06 5.34
CA THR A 800 26.63 6.98 4.52
C THR A 800 27.18 5.60 4.92
N ALA A 801 26.50 4.53 4.52
CA ALA A 801 26.99 3.16 4.67
C ALA A 801 28.37 2.95 4.02
N GLU A 802 28.58 3.45 2.79
CA GLU A 802 29.87 3.38 2.09
C GLU A 802 31.00 4.10 2.85
N MET A 803 30.70 5.27 3.41
CA MET A 803 31.66 5.99 4.25
C MET A 803 31.98 5.17 5.49
N LEU A 804 30.98 4.71 6.23
CA LEU A 804 31.19 3.90 7.43
C LEU A 804 32.00 2.64 7.13
N GLN A 805 31.72 1.95 6.02
CA GLN A 805 32.47 0.78 5.57
C GLN A 805 33.95 1.12 5.28
N ARG A 806 34.21 2.27 4.64
CA ARG A 806 35.58 2.76 4.43
C ARG A 806 36.25 3.23 5.71
N VAL A 807 35.52 3.65 6.75
CA VAL A 807 36.12 3.89 8.07
C VAL A 807 36.50 2.56 8.71
N THR A 808 35.56 1.63 8.81
CA THR A 808 35.72 0.40 9.59
C THR A 808 36.82 -0.53 9.04
N SER A 809 37.19 -0.41 7.76
CA SER A 809 38.35 -1.12 7.20
C SER A 809 39.71 -0.72 7.81
N TYR A 810 39.83 0.47 8.43
CA TYR A 810 41.05 0.95 9.08
C TYR A 810 41.00 0.90 10.62
N THR A 811 39.88 0.50 11.21
CA THR A 811 39.69 0.56 12.67
C THR A 811 40.10 -0.74 13.37
N ASP A 812 40.72 -0.61 14.54
CA ASP A 812 40.75 -1.68 15.54
C ASP A 812 39.45 -1.68 16.39
N CYS A 813 39.36 -2.55 17.40
CA CYS A 813 38.17 -2.61 18.25
C CYS A 813 37.99 -1.34 19.11
N ASP A 814 39.07 -0.70 19.55
CA ASP A 814 38.99 0.51 20.37
C ASP A 814 38.51 1.71 19.54
N ALA A 815 39.04 1.90 18.33
CA ALA A 815 38.58 2.90 17.38
C ALA A 815 37.12 2.64 16.93
N TYR A 816 36.74 1.37 16.70
CA TYR A 816 35.36 0.98 16.41
C TYR A 816 34.39 1.39 17.54
N HIS A 817 34.73 1.12 18.81
CA HIS A 817 33.90 1.51 19.95
C HIS A 817 33.73 3.04 20.06
N VAL A 818 34.75 3.82 19.70
CA VAL A 818 34.66 5.29 19.62
C VAL A 818 33.66 5.73 18.56
N ILE A 819 33.67 5.09 17.38
CA ILE A 819 32.75 5.40 16.28
C ILE A 819 31.31 5.01 16.64
N VAL A 820 31.07 3.80 17.15
CA VAL A 820 29.73 3.35 17.59
C VAL A 820 29.17 4.26 18.69
N GLY A 821 30.01 4.67 19.65
CA GLY A 821 29.63 5.64 20.69
C GLY A 821 29.26 7.02 20.12
N ALA A 822 30.01 7.50 19.13
CA ALA A 822 29.73 8.77 18.45
C ALA A 822 28.44 8.71 17.63
N LEU A 823 28.24 7.67 16.81
CA LEU A 823 27.01 7.47 16.04
C LEU A 823 25.78 7.33 16.95
N SER A 824 25.90 6.59 18.05
CA SER A 824 24.82 6.46 19.04
C SER A 824 24.48 7.77 19.75
N SER A 825 25.43 8.72 19.83
CA SER A 825 25.19 10.04 20.42
C SER A 825 24.37 10.98 19.52
N VAL A 826 24.38 10.74 18.20
CA VAL A 826 23.61 11.50 17.20
C VAL A 826 22.45 10.71 16.60
N PHE A 827 22.14 9.53 17.15
CA PHE A 827 21.13 8.59 16.63
C PHE A 827 19.78 9.25 16.35
N GLU A 828 19.27 10.05 17.30
CA GLU A 828 17.99 10.77 17.18
C GLU A 828 18.00 11.89 16.12
N GLN A 829 19.18 12.26 15.60
CA GLN A 829 19.34 13.26 14.54
C GLN A 829 19.45 12.61 13.15
N MET A 830 19.53 11.27 13.08
CA MET A 830 19.53 10.50 11.83
C MET A 830 18.10 10.19 11.41
N THR A 831 17.86 10.14 10.09
CA THR A 831 16.62 9.54 9.56
C THR A 831 16.59 8.04 9.82
N SER A 832 15.39 7.45 9.97
CA SER A 832 15.27 5.99 10.17
C SER A 832 15.94 5.19 9.03
N LEU A 833 15.84 5.67 7.78
CA LEU A 833 16.56 5.11 6.63
C LEU A 833 18.08 5.06 6.87
N ARG A 834 18.71 6.16 7.31
CA ARG A 834 20.15 6.19 7.65
C ARG A 834 20.49 5.23 8.79
N GLN A 835 19.65 5.12 9.81
CA GLN A 835 19.90 4.20 10.92
C GLN A 835 19.89 2.73 10.43
N GLN A 836 18.97 2.38 9.53
CA GLN A 836 18.89 1.06 8.90
C GLN A 836 20.07 0.81 7.96
N GLU A 837 20.48 1.78 7.13
CA GLU A 837 21.64 1.67 6.22
C GLU A 837 22.97 1.40 6.95
N LEU A 838 23.20 2.03 8.11
CA LEU A 838 24.45 1.87 8.86
C LEU A 838 24.52 0.53 9.64
N THR A 839 23.38 -0.05 10.00
CA THR A 839 23.34 -1.25 10.86
C THR A 839 24.01 -2.49 10.24
N PRO A 840 23.75 -2.87 8.96
CA PRO A 840 24.45 -3.97 8.29
C PRO A 840 25.97 -3.79 8.23
N VAL A 841 26.47 -2.56 8.17
CA VAL A 841 27.92 -2.28 8.12
C VAL A 841 28.58 -2.57 9.46
N LEU A 842 27.96 -2.14 10.57
CA LEU A 842 28.40 -2.47 11.94
C LEU A 842 28.36 -3.99 12.19
N LEU A 843 27.26 -4.64 11.76
CA LEU A 843 27.06 -6.08 11.86
C LEU A 843 28.11 -6.86 11.05
N GLY A 844 28.37 -6.46 9.80
CA GLY A 844 29.36 -7.07 8.92
C GLY A 844 30.78 -6.97 9.48
N TYR A 845 31.16 -5.80 10.01
CA TYR A 845 32.46 -5.62 10.66
C TYR A 845 32.64 -6.56 11.86
N LEU A 846 31.62 -6.69 12.72
CA LEU A 846 31.69 -7.58 13.89
C LEU A 846 31.72 -9.07 13.49
N LYS A 847 30.95 -9.49 12.47
CA LYS A 847 31.02 -10.85 11.91
C LYS A 847 32.41 -11.14 11.33
N GLN A 848 32.99 -10.22 10.55
CA GLN A 848 34.34 -10.33 10.00
C GLN A 848 35.41 -10.43 11.09
N ARG A 849 35.34 -9.58 12.12
CA ARG A 849 36.25 -9.59 13.27
C ARG A 849 36.19 -10.89 14.07
N ARG A 850 34.98 -11.43 14.28
CA ARG A 850 34.80 -12.74 14.94
C ARG A 850 35.38 -13.87 14.10
N ALA A 851 35.19 -13.86 12.78
CA ALA A 851 35.80 -14.82 11.86
C ALA A 851 37.35 -14.76 11.87
N SER A 852 37.94 -13.57 12.06
CA SER A 852 39.40 -13.41 12.25
C SER A 852 39.91 -13.75 13.65
N GLY A 853 39.06 -14.28 14.54
CA GLY A 853 39.43 -14.70 15.90
C GLY A 853 39.57 -13.56 16.93
N SER A 854 39.24 -12.33 16.56
CA SER A 854 39.28 -11.16 17.47
C SER A 854 37.87 -10.71 17.81
N THR A 855 37.39 -10.96 19.03
CA THR A 855 36.09 -10.43 19.46
C THR A 855 36.24 -8.98 19.91
N CYS A 856 35.60 -8.04 19.21
CA CYS A 856 35.43 -6.66 19.70
C CYS A 856 34.36 -6.58 20.81
N SER A 857 34.26 -7.61 21.65
CA SER A 857 33.47 -7.62 22.87
C SER A 857 34.36 -7.12 24.01
N THR A 858 33.94 -6.11 24.75
CA THR A 858 34.65 -5.76 25.99
C THR A 858 34.67 -6.97 26.95
N ASN A 859 35.74 -7.15 27.73
CA ASN A 859 35.84 -8.18 28.79
C ASN A 859 34.91 -7.88 30.00
N SER A 860 33.74 -7.28 29.72
CA SER A 860 32.72 -6.92 30.70
C SER A 860 31.89 -8.13 31.07
N SER A 861 31.72 -8.35 32.38
CA SER A 861 30.78 -9.35 32.90
C SER A 861 29.31 -8.92 32.83
N ASN A 862 28.99 -7.80 32.18
CA ASN A 862 27.64 -7.24 32.08
C ASN A 862 27.24 -7.12 30.60
N LEU A 863 26.11 -7.76 30.25
CA LEU A 863 25.60 -7.87 28.88
C LEU A 863 25.27 -6.50 28.27
N SER A 864 24.66 -5.59 29.03
CA SER A 864 24.27 -4.25 28.55
C SER A 864 25.47 -3.44 28.03
N THR A 865 26.58 -3.46 28.76
CA THR A 865 27.83 -2.80 28.35
C THR A 865 28.54 -3.48 27.19
N CYS A 866 28.34 -4.79 27.00
CA CYS A 866 28.84 -5.49 25.82
C CYS A 866 28.01 -5.09 24.58
N LEU A 867 26.68 -5.17 24.66
CA LEU A 867 25.77 -4.81 23.57
C LEU A 867 25.92 -3.33 23.17
N TRP A 868 26.01 -2.41 24.14
CA TRP A 868 26.26 -1.00 23.89
C TRP A 868 27.61 -0.73 23.21
N ALA A 869 28.66 -1.50 23.56
CA ALA A 869 29.96 -1.36 22.90
C ALA A 869 29.95 -1.92 21.46
N CYS A 870 29.19 -3.00 21.21
CA CYS A 870 29.08 -3.62 19.89
C CYS A 870 28.22 -2.80 18.92
N PHE A 871 27.03 -2.36 19.33
CA PHE A 871 26.03 -1.74 18.45
C PHE A 871 25.48 -0.40 18.97
N GLY A 872 25.67 -0.08 20.25
CA GLY A 872 25.14 1.15 20.85
C GLY A 872 23.62 1.22 20.75
N LYS A 873 23.07 2.26 20.11
CA LYS A 873 21.62 2.37 19.83
C LYS A 873 21.14 1.58 18.60
N PHE A 874 22.04 1.12 17.74
CA PHE A 874 21.69 0.42 16.50
C PHE A 874 21.28 -1.05 16.74
N SER A 875 21.42 -1.57 17.97
CA SER A 875 21.02 -2.93 18.34
C SER A 875 19.56 -3.24 18.04
N ILE A 876 18.67 -2.24 18.07
CA ILE A 876 17.23 -2.40 17.78
C ILE A 876 16.91 -2.85 16.35
N TYR A 877 17.86 -2.66 15.41
CA TYR A 877 17.74 -3.00 13.99
C TYR A 877 18.49 -4.28 13.60
N VAL A 878 19.11 -4.99 14.55
CA VAL A 878 19.83 -6.25 14.30
C VAL A 878 18.91 -7.43 14.56
N ASP A 879 18.95 -8.49 13.76
CA ASP A 879 18.18 -9.70 14.04
C ASP A 879 18.61 -10.35 15.38
N TYR A 880 17.63 -10.84 16.14
CA TYR A 880 17.85 -11.38 17.49
C TYR A 880 18.81 -12.58 17.48
N GLU A 881 18.68 -13.50 16.51
CA GLU A 881 19.58 -14.65 16.40
C GLU A 881 21.00 -14.23 15.96
N ASP A 882 21.15 -13.09 15.27
CA ASP A 882 22.46 -12.51 14.98
C ASP A 882 23.11 -11.89 16.23
N LEU A 883 22.33 -11.17 17.05
CA LEU A 883 22.80 -10.68 18.36
C LEU A 883 23.22 -11.85 19.27
N ARG A 884 22.42 -12.91 19.29
CA ARG A 884 22.68 -14.15 20.05
C ARG A 884 23.89 -14.90 19.53
N GLY A 885 24.05 -14.98 18.21
CA GLY A 885 25.23 -15.57 17.57
C GLY A 885 26.50 -14.78 17.86
N LEU A 886 26.42 -13.46 17.92
CA LEU A 886 27.57 -12.56 18.11
C LEU A 886 27.99 -12.36 19.58
N ILE A 887 27.09 -12.50 20.55
CA ILE A 887 27.37 -12.24 21.96
C ILE A 887 27.20 -13.52 22.79
N GLU A 888 28.30 -14.06 23.32
CA GLU A 888 28.25 -15.22 24.21
C GLU A 888 27.49 -14.88 25.51
N GLY A 889 26.51 -15.72 25.86
CA GLY A 889 25.66 -15.49 27.04
C GLY A 889 24.48 -14.53 26.81
N PHE A 890 24.18 -14.13 25.58
CA PHE A 890 22.98 -13.37 25.25
C PHE A 890 21.70 -14.14 25.64
N GLY A 891 20.86 -13.51 26.47
CA GLY A 891 19.70 -14.17 27.10
C GLY A 891 19.34 -13.68 28.51
N SER A 892 20.04 -12.67 29.05
CA SER A 892 19.66 -12.01 30.32
C SER A 892 18.78 -10.78 30.08
N PHE A 893 17.93 -10.46 31.06
CA PHE A 893 17.07 -9.27 31.06
C PHE A 893 17.81 -7.96 31.40
N GLU A 894 19.14 -7.99 31.50
CA GLU A 894 19.96 -6.84 31.90
C GLU A 894 20.10 -5.78 30.79
N ALA A 895 19.69 -6.09 29.56
CA ALA A 895 19.88 -5.24 28.38
C ALA A 895 18.56 -4.84 27.68
N LEU A 896 17.40 -4.96 28.35
CA LEU A 896 16.07 -4.64 27.79
C LEU A 896 15.97 -3.24 27.16
N ASP A 897 16.63 -2.23 27.74
CA ASP A 897 16.63 -0.85 27.26
C ASP A 897 17.30 -0.66 25.88
N LEU A 898 18.05 -1.66 25.41
CA LEU A 898 18.77 -1.65 24.14
C LEU A 898 18.11 -2.54 23.08
N LEU A 899 16.96 -3.12 23.37
CA LEU A 899 16.22 -4.00 22.48
C LEU A 899 14.93 -3.35 21.98
N SER A 900 14.52 -3.72 20.76
CA SER A 900 13.21 -3.40 20.20
C SER A 900 12.11 -4.31 20.80
N ALA A 901 10.85 -3.88 20.73
CA ALA A 901 9.72 -4.64 21.26
C ALA A 901 9.62 -6.07 20.67
N SER A 902 9.98 -6.25 19.41
CA SER A 902 10.02 -7.56 18.74
C SER A 902 11.15 -8.46 19.26
N GLN A 903 12.36 -7.93 19.50
CA GLN A 903 13.46 -8.64 20.15
C GLN A 903 13.12 -9.02 21.60
N VAL A 904 12.43 -8.13 22.34
CA VAL A 904 11.96 -8.39 23.71
C VAL A 904 10.91 -9.51 23.73
N ALA A 905 10.03 -9.59 22.72
CA ALA A 905 9.09 -10.71 22.58
C ALA A 905 9.80 -12.06 22.33
N GLN A 906 10.82 -12.07 21.45
CA GLN A 906 11.61 -13.28 21.18
C GLN A 906 12.42 -13.71 22.42
N LEU A 907 13.02 -12.75 23.15
CA LEU A 907 13.66 -13.02 24.44
C LEU A 907 12.66 -13.63 25.43
N ALA A 908 11.47 -13.04 25.58
CA ALA A 908 10.45 -13.50 26.53
C ALA A 908 9.96 -14.94 26.22
N ALA A 909 9.83 -15.28 24.93
CA ALA A 909 9.48 -16.62 24.48
C ALA A 909 10.59 -17.65 24.76
N GLN A 910 11.86 -17.30 24.51
CA GLN A 910 12.99 -18.22 24.66
C GLN A 910 13.52 -18.37 26.10
N SER A 911 13.31 -17.37 26.96
CA SER A 911 13.90 -17.32 28.33
C SER A 911 12.99 -17.87 29.44
N GLY A 912 11.78 -18.33 29.11
CA GLY A 912 10.77 -18.76 30.08
C GLY A 912 10.06 -17.63 30.83
N ALA A 913 10.12 -16.38 30.34
CA ALA A 913 9.44 -15.24 30.98
C ALA A 913 7.91 -15.41 31.03
N LEU A 914 7.33 -16.11 30.05
CA LEU A 914 5.91 -16.48 30.01
C LEU A 914 5.44 -17.37 31.18
N ASN A 915 6.40 -17.88 31.97
CA ASN A 915 6.17 -18.67 33.19
C ASN A 915 6.66 -17.96 34.47
N ASN A 916 7.14 -16.72 34.40
CA ASN A 916 7.71 -15.98 35.53
C ASN A 916 7.12 -14.56 35.64
N ALA A 917 6.31 -14.35 36.70
CA ALA A 917 5.61 -13.10 36.98
C ALA A 917 6.52 -11.89 37.24
N ASP A 918 7.78 -12.08 37.65
CA ASP A 918 8.70 -10.97 37.92
C ASP A 918 9.49 -10.59 36.65
N LEU A 919 9.82 -11.56 35.81
CA LEU A 919 10.44 -11.29 34.50
C LEU A 919 9.46 -10.60 33.55
N ILE A 920 8.19 -11.03 33.51
CA ILE A 920 7.20 -10.37 32.65
C ILE A 920 6.86 -8.94 33.13
N ARG A 921 7.00 -8.65 34.43
CA ARG A 921 6.90 -7.27 34.94
C ARG A 921 8.03 -6.42 34.39
N LEU A 922 9.28 -6.87 34.46
CA LEU A 922 10.42 -6.15 33.87
C LEU A 922 10.26 -5.92 32.35
N VAL A 923 9.69 -6.89 31.62
CA VAL A 923 9.33 -6.72 30.21
C VAL A 923 8.32 -5.60 30.02
N PHE A 924 7.19 -5.63 30.73
CA PHE A 924 6.17 -4.60 30.59
C PHE A 924 6.61 -3.23 31.13
N ASP A 925 7.44 -3.18 32.17
CA ASP A 925 8.04 -1.94 32.69
C ASP A 925 8.98 -1.29 31.66
N ARG A 926 9.58 -2.06 30.73
CA ARG A 926 10.30 -1.53 29.56
C ARG A 926 9.37 -1.09 28.43
N LEU A 927 8.26 -1.79 28.20
CA LEU A 927 7.28 -1.43 27.14
C LEU A 927 6.42 -0.21 27.53
N ASP A 928 6.30 0.08 28.82
CA ASP A 928 5.54 1.21 29.41
C ASP A 928 6.36 2.53 29.32
N GLY A 929 6.66 2.96 28.09
CA GLY A 929 7.40 4.18 27.75
C GLY A 929 6.62 5.14 26.85
N ASP A 930 7.28 6.16 26.27
CA ASP A 930 6.62 7.23 25.49
C ASP A 930 5.78 6.70 24.29
N ASN A 931 6.15 5.54 23.72
CA ASN A 931 5.45 4.87 22.61
C ASN A 931 4.70 3.59 23.03
N ALA A 932 4.25 3.49 24.29
CA ALA A 932 3.74 2.24 24.89
C ALA A 932 2.68 1.48 24.08
N LEU A 933 1.76 2.17 23.40
CA LEU A 933 0.74 1.52 22.57
C LEU A 933 1.36 0.76 21.38
N GLN A 934 2.37 1.34 20.74
CA GLN A 934 3.10 0.70 19.64
C GLN A 934 4.01 -0.41 20.16
N ASP A 935 4.81 -0.14 21.20
CA ASP A 935 5.74 -1.11 21.80
C ASP A 935 4.98 -2.38 22.27
N VAL A 936 3.84 -2.25 22.96
CA VAL A 936 3.01 -3.40 23.36
C VAL A 936 2.37 -4.10 22.15
N GLY A 937 1.93 -3.34 21.14
CA GLY A 937 1.33 -3.90 19.92
C GLY A 937 2.31 -4.72 19.10
N GLU A 938 3.54 -4.23 18.93
CA GLU A 938 4.64 -4.93 18.28
C GLU A 938 5.08 -6.15 19.08
N PHE A 939 5.24 -6.02 20.41
CA PHE A 939 5.60 -7.12 21.30
C PHE A 939 4.59 -8.28 21.19
N LEU A 940 3.29 -8.02 21.30
CA LEU A 940 2.26 -9.08 21.20
C LEU A 940 2.21 -9.71 19.81
N THR A 941 2.36 -8.91 18.75
CA THR A 941 2.40 -9.40 17.36
C THR A 941 3.63 -10.28 17.10
N ALA A 942 4.80 -9.87 17.58
CA ALA A 942 6.04 -10.64 17.47
C ALA A 942 5.99 -11.93 18.31
N LEU A 943 5.38 -11.88 19.50
CA LEU A 943 5.18 -13.05 20.36
C LEU A 943 4.35 -14.13 19.64
N LEU A 944 3.26 -13.72 18.98
CA LEU A 944 2.41 -14.60 18.16
C LEU A 944 3.14 -15.20 16.95
N ARG A 945 4.07 -14.47 16.33
CA ARG A 945 4.92 -15.00 15.24
C ARG A 945 5.96 -16.01 15.74
N THR A 946 6.36 -15.94 17.01
CA THR A 946 7.48 -16.71 17.56
C THR A 946 7.08 -18.14 18.01
N SER A 947 5.79 -18.40 18.28
CA SER A 947 5.32 -19.73 18.66
C SER A 947 3.89 -20.03 18.17
N GLN A 948 3.70 -21.20 17.55
CA GLN A 948 2.38 -21.72 17.17
C GLN A 948 1.53 -22.18 18.37
N ALA A 949 2.12 -22.35 19.55
CA ALA A 949 1.41 -22.72 20.77
C ALA A 949 1.97 -21.91 21.96
N LEU A 950 1.31 -20.79 22.27
CA LEU A 950 1.65 -19.93 23.39
C LEU A 950 1.04 -20.44 24.70
N ASP A 951 1.74 -21.35 25.37
CA ASP A 951 1.41 -21.75 26.75
C ASP A 951 1.88 -20.69 27.75
N ILE A 952 1.06 -19.65 27.91
CA ILE A 952 1.29 -18.56 28.88
C ILE A 952 0.67 -18.97 30.22
N ASN A 953 1.47 -19.01 31.29
CA ASN A 953 1.02 -19.27 32.65
C ASN A 953 -0.15 -18.33 33.02
N PRO A 954 -1.27 -18.82 33.62
CA PRO A 954 -2.43 -17.98 33.89
C PRO A 954 -2.13 -16.70 34.69
N VAL A 955 -1.24 -16.75 35.68
CA VAL A 955 -0.85 -15.57 36.47
C VAL A 955 -0.07 -14.56 35.63
N VAL A 956 0.77 -15.05 34.71
CA VAL A 956 1.50 -14.21 33.76
C VAL A 956 0.54 -13.60 32.74
N ARG A 957 -0.40 -14.40 32.21
CA ARG A 957 -1.45 -13.95 31.28
C ARG A 957 -2.30 -12.84 31.88
N ASP A 958 -2.69 -12.98 33.16
CA ASP A 958 -3.39 -11.93 33.89
C ASP A 958 -2.54 -10.66 34.02
N ILE A 959 -1.25 -10.75 34.35
CA ILE A 959 -0.36 -9.57 34.43
C ILE A 959 -0.23 -8.88 33.07
N MET A 960 0.01 -9.65 32.00
CA MET A 960 0.12 -9.13 30.63
C MET A 960 -1.17 -8.45 30.20
N MET A 961 -2.33 -9.08 30.46
CA MET A 961 -3.63 -8.52 30.10
C MET A 961 -3.93 -7.23 30.88
N ASN A 962 -3.67 -7.20 32.19
CA ASN A 962 -3.83 -5.98 33.01
C ASN A 962 -2.94 -4.82 32.52
N ARG A 963 -1.66 -5.09 32.22
CA ARG A 963 -0.71 -4.08 31.75
C ARG A 963 -1.06 -3.58 30.35
N ALA A 964 -1.28 -4.48 29.39
CA ALA A 964 -1.68 -4.11 28.04
C ALA A 964 -2.99 -3.32 28.05
N PHE A 965 -4.01 -3.81 28.77
CA PHE A 965 -5.31 -3.14 28.84
C PHE A 965 -5.23 -1.74 29.44
N ALA A 966 -4.39 -1.52 30.45
CA ALA A 966 -4.19 -0.19 31.03
C ALA A 966 -3.72 0.82 29.95
N ILE A 967 -2.72 0.43 29.14
CA ILE A 967 -2.18 1.22 28.04
C ILE A 967 -3.23 1.44 26.94
N LEU A 968 -3.86 0.38 26.43
CA LEU A 968 -4.90 0.50 25.39
C LEU A 968 -6.07 1.40 25.84
N SER A 969 -6.47 1.32 27.12
CA SER A 969 -7.66 2.03 27.60
C SER A 969 -7.53 3.56 27.65
N LEU A 970 -6.32 4.09 27.44
CA LEU A 970 -6.07 5.53 27.26
C LEU A 970 -6.35 6.02 25.83
N HIS A 971 -6.43 5.11 24.87
CA HIS A 971 -6.53 5.41 23.43
C HIS A 971 -7.87 4.98 22.79
N PHE A 972 -8.81 4.42 23.55
CA PHE A 972 -10.09 3.96 23.01
C PHE A 972 -10.97 5.08 22.40
N GLU A 973 -10.73 6.35 22.73
CA GLU A 973 -11.40 7.49 22.06
C GLU A 973 -10.83 7.75 20.65
N ASP A 974 -9.57 7.38 20.40
CA ASP A 974 -8.88 7.58 19.12
C ASP A 974 -8.98 6.35 18.18
N PHE A 975 -9.53 5.22 18.64
CA PHE A 975 -9.57 3.95 17.90
C PHE A 975 -10.57 3.97 16.73
N GLU A 976 -10.09 3.71 15.52
CA GLU A 976 -10.94 3.46 14.36
C GLU A 976 -11.40 1.99 14.29
N SER A 977 -12.32 1.68 13.37
CA SER A 977 -12.85 0.32 13.18
C SER A 977 -11.75 -0.73 12.91
N HIS A 978 -10.68 -0.33 12.22
CA HIS A 978 -9.54 -1.21 11.92
C HIS A 978 -8.68 -1.49 13.16
N ASP A 979 -8.58 -0.57 14.12
CA ASP A 979 -7.88 -0.77 15.39
C ASP A 979 -8.58 -1.80 16.27
N TRP A 980 -9.91 -1.70 16.40
CA TRP A 980 -10.71 -2.69 17.13
C TRP A 980 -10.51 -4.10 16.58
N VAL A 981 -10.48 -4.25 15.25
CA VAL A 981 -10.17 -5.53 14.58
C VAL A 981 -8.73 -5.97 14.90
N SER A 982 -7.72 -5.13 14.66
CA SER A 982 -6.31 -5.53 14.87
C SER A 982 -6.01 -5.90 16.32
N TRP A 983 -6.57 -5.16 17.28
CA TRP A 983 -6.33 -5.40 18.69
C TRP A 983 -7.08 -6.62 19.23
N PHE A 984 -8.38 -6.78 18.96
CA PHE A 984 -9.14 -7.88 19.55
C PHE A 984 -9.04 -9.20 18.79
N THR A 985 -8.89 -9.18 17.46
CA THR A 985 -8.80 -10.42 16.66
C THR A 985 -7.39 -10.97 16.51
N VAL A 986 -6.36 -10.11 16.64
CA VAL A 986 -4.94 -10.51 16.50
C VAL A 986 -4.17 -10.28 17.80
N LYS A 987 -3.90 -9.03 18.19
CA LYS A 987 -2.89 -8.70 19.22
C LYS A 987 -3.24 -9.22 20.62
N LEU A 988 -4.48 -9.02 21.08
CA LEU A 988 -4.94 -9.44 22.41
C LEU A 988 -5.43 -10.88 22.46
N LEU A 989 -5.62 -11.56 21.33
CA LEU A 989 -6.19 -12.91 21.26
C LEU A 989 -5.62 -13.91 22.30
N PRO A 990 -4.29 -14.03 22.54
CA PRO A 990 -3.75 -14.95 23.55
C PRO A 990 -3.98 -14.49 25.01
N LEU A 991 -4.37 -13.24 25.22
CA LEU A 991 -4.63 -12.62 26.53
C LEU A 991 -6.13 -12.48 26.86
N LEU A 992 -7.02 -12.53 25.86
CA LEU A 992 -8.48 -12.44 26.05
C LEU A 992 -9.07 -13.41 27.10
N PRO A 993 -8.55 -14.63 27.33
CA PRO A 993 -9.04 -15.49 28.42
C PRO A 993 -8.93 -14.88 29.82
N SER A 994 -8.07 -13.87 29.99
CA SER A 994 -7.86 -13.12 31.24
C SER A 994 -8.67 -11.80 31.32
N LEU A 995 -9.43 -11.43 30.29
CA LEU A 995 -10.28 -10.22 30.29
C LEU A 995 -11.30 -10.27 31.45
N THR A 996 -11.41 -9.17 32.20
CA THR A 996 -12.38 -9.06 33.31
C THR A 996 -13.68 -8.39 32.88
N ALA A 997 -14.75 -8.56 33.67
CA ALA A 997 -16.01 -7.84 33.47
C ALA A 997 -15.83 -6.31 33.52
N GLU A 998 -14.97 -5.79 34.40
CA GLU A 998 -14.66 -4.35 34.50
C GLU A 998 -13.95 -3.83 33.24
N MET A 999 -13.01 -4.62 32.71
CA MET A 999 -12.33 -4.29 31.44
C MET A 999 -13.33 -4.28 30.28
N LEU A 1000 -14.16 -5.32 30.15
CA LEU A 1000 -15.18 -5.40 29.11
C LEU A 1000 -16.21 -4.26 29.24
N GLN A 1001 -16.57 -3.85 30.47
CA GLN A 1001 -17.45 -2.72 30.71
C GLN A 1001 -16.81 -1.39 30.26
N ARG A 1002 -15.50 -1.21 30.48
CA ARG A 1002 -14.77 -0.04 29.98
C ARG A 1002 -14.61 -0.06 28.45
N VAL A 1003 -14.37 -1.22 27.84
CA VAL A 1003 -14.34 -1.33 26.37
C VAL A 1003 -15.68 -0.93 25.79
N THR A 1004 -16.76 -1.55 26.28
CA THR A 1004 -18.10 -1.38 25.72
C THR A 1004 -18.67 0.02 25.85
N SER A 1005 -18.12 0.90 26.71
CA SER A 1005 -18.51 2.32 26.73
C SER A 1005 -18.01 3.13 25.52
N TYR A 1006 -16.93 2.71 24.85
CA TYR A 1006 -16.36 3.40 23.68
C TYR A 1006 -16.73 2.74 22.35
N THR A 1007 -17.24 1.51 22.35
CA THR A 1007 -17.55 0.76 21.12
C THR A 1007 -18.92 1.09 20.52
N ASP A 1008 -18.93 1.33 19.21
CA ASP A 1008 -20.12 1.20 18.38
C ASP A 1008 -20.53 -0.28 18.20
N CYS A 1009 -21.50 -0.54 17.31
CA CYS A 1009 -22.02 -1.87 17.09
C CYS A 1009 -21.06 -2.78 16.29
N ASP A 1010 -20.28 -2.24 15.37
CA ASP A 1010 -19.36 -3.03 14.54
C ASP A 1010 -18.15 -3.45 15.39
N ALA A 1011 -17.59 -2.52 16.16
CA ALA A 1011 -16.56 -2.83 17.17
C ALA A 1011 -17.06 -3.82 18.22
N TYR A 1012 -18.31 -3.69 18.70
CA TYR A 1012 -18.92 -4.65 19.63
C TYR A 1012 -18.98 -6.06 19.03
N HIS A 1013 -19.43 -6.22 17.78
CA HIS A 1013 -19.50 -7.53 17.12
C HIS A 1013 -18.11 -8.15 16.94
N VAL A 1014 -17.07 -7.35 16.65
CA VAL A 1014 -15.67 -7.80 16.60
C VAL A 1014 -15.23 -8.36 17.96
N ILE A 1015 -15.54 -7.68 19.06
CA ILE A 1015 -15.18 -8.12 20.42
C ILE A 1015 -15.92 -9.39 20.82
N VAL A 1016 -17.23 -9.49 20.55
CA VAL A 1016 -18.03 -10.70 20.84
C VAL A 1016 -17.54 -11.90 20.03
N GLY A 1017 -17.18 -11.68 18.76
CA GLY A 1017 -16.57 -12.71 17.91
C GLY A 1017 -15.22 -13.18 18.46
N ALA A 1018 -14.33 -12.26 18.84
CA ALA A 1018 -13.04 -12.57 19.42
C ALA A 1018 -13.16 -13.35 20.76
N LEU A 1019 -14.01 -12.87 21.68
CA LEU A 1019 -14.27 -13.56 22.96
C LEU A 1019 -14.87 -14.96 22.76
N SER A 1020 -15.71 -15.14 21.74
CA SER A 1020 -16.29 -16.45 21.42
C SER A 1020 -15.28 -17.43 20.84
N SER A 1021 -14.25 -16.94 20.14
CA SER A 1021 -13.16 -17.79 19.62
C SER A 1021 -12.30 -18.37 20.74
N VAL A 1022 -12.12 -17.64 21.84
CA VAL A 1022 -11.33 -18.06 23.02
C VAL A 1022 -12.18 -18.63 24.16
N PHE A 1023 -13.50 -18.82 23.95
CA PHE A 1023 -14.45 -19.21 24.98
C PHE A 1023 -14.03 -20.45 25.78
N GLU A 1024 -13.56 -21.51 25.10
CA GLU A 1024 -13.11 -22.77 25.74
C GLU A 1024 -11.83 -22.62 26.58
N GLN A 1025 -11.09 -21.51 26.42
CA GLN A 1025 -9.88 -21.20 27.20
C GLN A 1025 -10.21 -20.41 28.47
N MET A 1026 -11.43 -19.89 28.60
CA MET A 1026 -11.89 -19.17 29.79
C MET A 1026 -12.35 -20.15 30.88
N THR A 1027 -12.23 -19.74 32.14
CA THR A 1027 -12.89 -20.47 33.23
C THR A 1027 -14.40 -20.22 33.19
N SER A 1028 -15.22 -21.19 33.62
CA SER A 1028 -16.68 -21.01 33.65
C SER A 1028 -17.11 -19.82 34.52
N LEU A 1029 -16.35 -19.49 35.57
CA LEU A 1029 -16.55 -18.27 36.35
C LEU A 1029 -16.37 -17.01 35.49
N ARG A 1030 -15.30 -16.91 34.69
CA ARG A 1030 -15.09 -15.79 33.76
C ARG A 1030 -16.22 -15.67 32.74
N GLN A 1031 -16.66 -16.78 32.15
CA GLN A 1031 -17.75 -16.77 31.18
C GLN A 1031 -19.06 -16.21 31.80
N GLN A 1032 -19.36 -16.58 33.05
CA GLN A 1032 -20.49 -16.06 33.81
C GLN A 1032 -20.31 -14.58 34.21
N GLU A 1033 -19.10 -14.12 34.51
CA GLU A 1033 -18.80 -12.70 34.81
C GLU A 1033 -18.97 -11.77 33.60
N LEU A 1034 -18.58 -12.21 32.40
CA LEU A 1034 -18.66 -11.38 31.18
C LEU A 1034 -20.08 -11.27 30.62
N THR A 1035 -20.91 -12.30 30.78
CA THR A 1035 -22.25 -12.37 30.16
C THR A 1035 -23.18 -11.22 30.58
N PRO A 1036 -23.29 -10.82 31.88
CA PRO A 1036 -24.08 -9.65 32.29
C PRO A 1036 -23.64 -8.33 31.67
N VAL A 1037 -22.36 -8.17 31.34
CA VAL A 1037 -21.82 -6.94 30.71
C VAL A 1037 -22.29 -6.85 29.26
N LEU A 1038 -22.18 -7.94 28.50
CA LEU A 1038 -22.69 -8.03 27.12
C LEU A 1038 -24.20 -7.77 27.08
N LEU A 1039 -24.94 -8.40 28.00
CA LEU A 1039 -26.39 -8.22 28.17
C LEU A 1039 -26.76 -6.77 28.53
N GLY A 1040 -25.98 -6.15 29.42
CA GLY A 1040 -26.15 -4.76 29.84
C GLY A 1040 -25.98 -3.77 28.67
N TYR A 1041 -24.93 -3.93 27.87
CA TYR A 1041 -24.68 -3.11 26.68
C TYR A 1041 -25.84 -3.16 25.69
N LEU A 1042 -26.33 -4.36 25.35
CA LEU A 1042 -27.46 -4.54 24.43
C LEU A 1042 -28.76 -3.95 24.98
N LYS A 1043 -29.04 -4.14 26.28
CA LYS A 1043 -30.19 -3.49 26.95
C LYS A 1043 -30.09 -1.97 26.93
N GLN A 1044 -28.90 -1.40 27.13
CA GLN A 1044 -28.65 0.04 27.09
C GLN A 1044 -28.84 0.62 25.66
N ARG A 1045 -28.24 0.01 24.64
CA ARG A 1045 -28.39 0.44 23.23
C ARG A 1045 -29.86 0.39 22.78
N ARG A 1046 -30.59 -0.66 23.17
CA ARG A 1046 -32.04 -0.77 22.91
C ARG A 1046 -32.86 0.31 23.63
N ALA A 1047 -32.44 0.76 24.81
CA ALA A 1047 -33.10 1.85 25.52
C ALA A 1047 -32.84 3.21 24.85
N SER A 1048 -31.62 3.48 24.37
CA SER A 1048 -31.30 4.73 23.65
C SER A 1048 -32.04 4.84 22.31
N GLY A 1049 -32.21 3.73 21.58
CA GLY A 1049 -32.95 3.67 20.32
C GLY A 1049 -34.45 3.99 20.44
N ARG A 1050 -35.03 4.03 21.64
CA ARG A 1050 -36.45 4.42 21.87
C ARG A 1050 -36.69 5.93 21.90
N SER A 1051 -35.65 6.75 21.78
CA SER A 1051 -35.76 8.21 21.84
C SER A 1051 -36.15 8.87 20.50
N SER A 1052 -36.02 8.15 19.37
CA SER A 1052 -36.22 8.65 18.00
C SER A 1052 -37.64 8.49 17.44
N GLY A 1053 -38.66 8.84 18.23
CA GLY A 1053 -39.96 9.31 17.71
C GLY A 1053 -40.83 8.38 16.82
N ALA A 1054 -40.49 7.10 16.66
CA ALA A 1054 -41.28 6.13 15.89
C ALA A 1054 -42.11 5.20 16.80
N GLY A 1055 -43.19 4.63 16.24
CA GLY A 1055 -44.22 3.87 16.98
C GLY A 1055 -43.76 2.51 17.55
N PRO A 1056 -44.63 1.83 18.32
CA PRO A 1056 -44.27 0.61 19.02
C PRO A 1056 -44.07 -0.59 18.07
N LEU A 1057 -43.11 -1.46 18.46
CA LEU A 1057 -42.78 -2.78 17.90
C LEU A 1057 -42.11 -2.79 16.51
N PHE A 1058 -40.77 -2.64 16.47
CA PHE A 1058 -39.94 -3.28 15.43
C PHE A 1058 -38.48 -3.52 15.92
N VAL A 1059 -38.19 -4.77 16.27
CA VAL A 1059 -37.07 -5.65 15.83
C VAL A 1059 -35.59 -5.25 16.05
N LEU A 1060 -34.78 -6.24 16.49
CA LEU A 1060 -33.31 -6.21 16.62
C LEU A 1060 -32.54 -7.04 15.55
N CYS A 1061 -33.26 -7.73 14.65
CA CYS A 1061 -32.70 -8.50 13.51
C CYS A 1061 -33.26 -8.05 12.13
N ALA A 1062 -33.70 -6.80 11.99
CA ALA A 1062 -34.19 -6.24 10.72
C ALA A 1062 -34.23 -4.69 10.76
N VAL A 1063 -33.72 -4.08 9.69
CA VAL A 1063 -33.75 -2.64 9.33
C VAL A 1063 -32.69 -1.72 9.99
N LYS A 1064 -31.52 -1.69 9.34
CA LYS A 1064 -30.92 -0.56 8.58
C LYS A 1064 -30.86 0.89 9.12
N ASP A 1065 -31.28 1.21 10.34
CA ASP A 1065 -31.06 2.53 10.95
C ASP A 1065 -30.08 2.46 12.13
N GLY A 1066 -29.03 3.28 12.10
CA GLY A 1066 -27.80 3.18 12.93
C GLY A 1066 -27.93 3.47 14.44
N SER A 1067 -29.03 3.06 15.07
CA SER A 1067 -29.31 3.24 16.50
C SER A 1067 -29.43 1.92 17.29
N THR A 1068 -29.38 0.76 16.63
CA THR A 1068 -29.38 -0.56 17.29
C THR A 1068 -28.38 -1.51 16.63
N CYS A 1069 -27.70 -2.32 17.45
CA CYS A 1069 -26.71 -3.30 16.99
C CYS A 1069 -27.41 -4.53 16.41
N SER A 1070 -27.84 -4.40 15.16
CA SER A 1070 -28.52 -5.44 14.40
C SER A 1070 -27.66 -5.89 13.22
N THR A 1071 -27.64 -7.20 12.96
CA THR A 1071 -27.08 -7.72 11.71
C THR A 1071 -28.18 -7.78 10.65
N ASN A 1072 -27.82 -7.61 9.38
CA ASN A 1072 -28.74 -7.74 8.23
C ASN A 1072 -29.11 -9.22 7.94
N SER A 1073 -29.27 -10.05 8.98
CA SER A 1073 -29.57 -11.47 8.88
C SER A 1073 -31.04 -11.75 9.16
N SER A 1074 -31.73 -12.39 8.22
CA SER A 1074 -33.05 -12.99 8.45
C SER A 1074 -33.00 -14.31 9.25
N ASN A 1075 -31.80 -14.82 9.57
CA ASN A 1075 -31.58 -16.06 10.32
C ASN A 1075 -31.30 -15.74 11.80
N LEU A 1076 -32.09 -16.36 12.69
CA LEU A 1076 -32.01 -16.18 14.14
C LEU A 1076 -30.65 -16.61 14.72
N SER A 1077 -30.05 -17.68 14.21
CA SER A 1077 -28.75 -18.19 14.70
C SER A 1077 -27.63 -17.19 14.50
N THR A 1078 -27.56 -16.55 13.32
CA THR A 1078 -26.58 -15.51 13.00
C THR A 1078 -26.81 -14.25 13.85
N CYS A 1079 -28.07 -13.87 14.08
CA CYS A 1079 -28.40 -12.72 14.94
C CYS A 1079 -27.99 -12.98 16.40
N LEU A 1080 -28.28 -14.17 16.94
CA LEU A 1080 -27.90 -14.58 18.29
C LEU A 1080 -26.37 -14.68 18.44
N TRP A 1081 -25.67 -15.25 17.45
CA TRP A 1081 -24.21 -15.31 17.40
C TRP A 1081 -23.56 -13.93 17.37
N ALA A 1082 -24.10 -12.98 16.60
CA ALA A 1082 -23.57 -11.62 16.57
C ALA A 1082 -23.79 -10.86 17.89
N CYS A 1083 -24.92 -11.09 18.57
CA CYS A 1083 -25.23 -10.43 19.84
C CYS A 1083 -24.47 -11.01 21.04
N PHE A 1084 -24.33 -12.34 21.14
CA PHE A 1084 -23.77 -13.00 22.33
C PHE A 1084 -22.72 -14.07 22.01
N GLY A 1085 -22.59 -14.51 20.76
CA GLY A 1085 -21.68 -15.58 20.35
C GLY A 1085 -21.93 -16.86 21.16
N LYS A 1086 -20.88 -17.40 21.81
CA LYS A 1086 -21.01 -18.56 22.72
C LYS A 1086 -21.59 -18.23 24.10
N PHE A 1087 -21.65 -16.95 24.49
CA PHE A 1087 -22.13 -16.54 25.83
C PHE A 1087 -23.66 -16.60 25.98
N SER A 1088 -24.40 -16.82 24.89
CA SER A 1088 -25.87 -16.97 24.89
C SER A 1088 -26.37 -18.02 25.87
N ILE A 1089 -25.61 -19.09 26.11
CA ILE A 1089 -25.96 -20.18 27.05
C ILE A 1089 -26.12 -19.73 28.51
N TYR A 1090 -25.53 -18.58 28.88
CA TYR A 1090 -25.56 -18.01 30.23
C TYR A 1090 -26.57 -16.87 30.40
N VAL A 1091 -27.32 -16.51 29.35
CA VAL A 1091 -28.37 -15.47 29.42
C VAL A 1091 -29.70 -16.09 29.82
N ASP A 1092 -30.50 -15.42 30.65
CA ASP A 1092 -31.87 -15.90 30.94
C ASP A 1092 -32.73 -15.94 29.67
N TYR A 1093 -33.50 -17.02 29.49
CA TYR A 1093 -34.32 -17.24 28.29
C TYR A 1093 -35.32 -16.12 28.04
N GLU A 1094 -35.98 -15.59 29.08
CA GLU A 1094 -36.91 -14.46 28.95
C GLU A 1094 -36.19 -13.13 28.65
N ASP A 1095 -34.89 -13.01 28.94
CA ASP A 1095 -34.07 -11.88 28.52
C ASP A 1095 -33.66 -11.99 27.04
N LEU A 1096 -33.29 -13.18 26.56
CA LEU A 1096 -33.07 -13.45 25.13
C LEU A 1096 -34.33 -13.18 24.31
N ARG A 1097 -35.46 -13.75 24.73
CA ARG A 1097 -36.78 -13.53 24.15
C ARG A 1097 -37.25 -12.09 24.26
N GLY A 1098 -36.93 -11.44 25.38
CA GLY A 1098 -37.21 -10.03 25.60
C GLY A 1098 -36.47 -9.14 24.62
N LEU A 1099 -35.19 -9.43 24.34
CA LEU A 1099 -34.33 -8.67 23.43
C LEU A 1099 -34.63 -8.95 21.94
N ILE A 1100 -34.78 -10.21 21.56
CA ILE A 1100 -34.92 -10.64 20.16
C ILE A 1100 -36.39 -10.89 19.84
N GLU A 1101 -37.00 -10.01 19.05
CA GLU A 1101 -38.38 -10.17 18.58
C GLU A 1101 -38.47 -11.34 17.59
N GLY A 1102 -39.39 -12.28 17.83
CA GLY A 1102 -39.50 -13.53 17.06
C GLY A 1102 -38.67 -14.69 17.60
N PHE A 1103 -37.99 -14.56 18.75
CA PHE A 1103 -37.28 -15.66 19.40
C PHE A 1103 -38.23 -16.83 19.70
N GLY A 1104 -38.02 -17.95 19.00
CA GLY A 1104 -38.97 -19.07 18.94
C GLY A 1104 -38.74 -20.09 17.83
N SER A 1105 -37.79 -19.87 16.91
CA SER A 1105 -37.39 -20.89 15.92
C SER A 1105 -36.37 -21.87 16.49
N PHE A 1106 -36.35 -23.09 15.94
CA PHE A 1106 -35.40 -24.15 16.30
C PHE A 1106 -34.05 -24.04 15.56
N GLU A 1107 -33.82 -22.93 14.85
CA GLU A 1107 -32.65 -22.72 13.99
C GLU A 1107 -31.37 -22.39 14.78
N ALA A 1108 -31.49 -22.05 16.07
CA ALA A 1108 -30.39 -21.60 16.92
C ALA A 1108 -30.11 -22.54 18.12
N LEU A 1109 -30.58 -23.79 18.07
CA LEU A 1109 -30.45 -24.79 19.14
C LEU A 1109 -28.99 -24.98 19.64
N ASP A 1110 -28.02 -24.92 18.74
CA ASP A 1110 -26.58 -25.10 19.05
C ASP A 1110 -26.01 -23.99 19.95
N LEU A 1111 -26.67 -22.84 20.01
CA LEU A 1111 -26.27 -21.68 20.81
C LEU A 1111 -27.04 -21.58 22.14
N LEU A 1112 -27.86 -22.58 22.46
CA LEU A 1112 -28.67 -22.61 23.68
C LEU A 1112 -28.20 -23.71 24.65
N SER A 1113 -28.40 -23.47 25.95
CA SER A 1113 -28.23 -24.45 27.01
C SER A 1113 -29.41 -25.44 27.07
N ALA A 1114 -29.21 -26.62 27.64
CA ALA A 1114 -30.27 -27.63 27.77
C ALA A 1114 -31.52 -27.10 28.51
N SER A 1115 -31.34 -26.25 29.51
CA SER A 1115 -32.44 -25.58 30.23
C SER A 1115 -33.14 -24.49 29.41
N GLN A 1116 -32.44 -23.75 28.54
CA GLN A 1116 -33.08 -22.84 27.57
C GLN A 1116 -33.86 -23.61 26.50
N VAL A 1117 -33.31 -24.73 25.99
CA VAL A 1117 -33.99 -25.61 25.01
C VAL A 1117 -35.27 -26.22 25.61
N ALA A 1118 -35.27 -26.58 26.90
CA ALA A 1118 -36.49 -27.02 27.59
C ALA A 1118 -37.58 -25.93 27.65
N GLN A 1119 -37.20 -24.68 27.91
CA GLN A 1119 -38.13 -23.54 27.90
C GLN A 1119 -38.67 -23.26 26.49
N LEU A 1120 -37.82 -23.31 25.47
CA LEU A 1120 -38.22 -23.22 24.07
C LEU A 1120 -39.21 -24.32 23.69
N ALA A 1121 -38.91 -25.59 24.02
CA ALA A 1121 -39.76 -26.73 23.70
C ALA A 1121 -41.13 -26.66 24.39
N ALA A 1122 -41.19 -26.17 25.63
CA ALA A 1122 -42.42 -25.96 26.37
C ALA A 1122 -43.29 -24.82 25.81
N GLN A 1123 -42.68 -23.72 25.34
CA GLN A 1123 -43.40 -22.54 24.85
C GLN A 1123 -43.77 -22.58 23.35
N SER A 1124 -43.06 -23.35 22.54
CA SER A 1124 -43.24 -23.44 21.07
C SER A 1124 -44.22 -24.54 20.61
N GLY A 1125 -44.68 -25.40 21.52
CA GLY A 1125 -45.53 -26.54 21.20
C GLY A 1125 -44.79 -27.78 20.65
N ALA A 1126 -43.45 -27.78 20.62
CA ALA A 1126 -42.65 -28.91 20.13
C ALA A 1126 -42.87 -30.22 20.90
N LEU A 1127 -43.30 -30.16 22.17
CA LEU A 1127 -43.73 -31.35 22.93
C LEU A 1127 -44.88 -32.14 22.26
N ASN A 1128 -45.63 -31.51 21.35
CA ASN A 1128 -46.73 -32.12 20.59
C ASN A 1128 -46.35 -32.38 19.10
N ASN A 1129 -45.09 -32.20 18.71
CA ASN A 1129 -44.61 -32.37 17.34
C ASN A 1129 -43.39 -33.30 17.27
N ALA A 1130 -43.56 -34.46 16.64
CA ALA A 1130 -42.56 -35.52 16.57
C ALA A 1130 -41.26 -35.14 15.84
N ASP A 1131 -41.30 -34.16 14.92
CA ASP A 1131 -40.11 -33.75 14.15
C ASP A 1131 -39.35 -32.62 14.86
N LEU A 1132 -40.06 -31.72 15.54
CA LEU A 1132 -39.42 -30.70 16.39
C LEU A 1132 -38.79 -31.32 17.65
N ILE A 1133 -39.42 -32.32 18.25
CA ILE A 1133 -38.82 -33.00 19.42
C ILE A 1133 -37.61 -33.87 19.02
N ARG A 1134 -37.53 -34.37 17.78
CA ARG A 1134 -36.30 -35.00 17.24
C ARG A 1134 -35.16 -33.99 17.22
N LEU A 1135 -35.35 -32.85 16.56
CA LEU A 1135 -34.34 -31.77 16.52
C LEU A 1135 -33.84 -31.36 17.91
N VAL A 1136 -34.73 -31.31 18.91
CA VAL A 1136 -34.37 -31.06 20.31
C VAL A 1136 -33.47 -32.17 20.88
N PHE A 1137 -33.80 -33.44 20.67
CA PHE A 1137 -32.98 -34.55 21.17
C PHE A 1137 -31.68 -34.75 20.37
N ASP A 1138 -31.67 -34.48 19.06
CA ASP A 1138 -30.48 -34.48 18.21
C ASP A 1138 -29.45 -33.45 18.72
N ARG A 1139 -29.90 -32.28 19.19
CA ARG A 1139 -29.06 -31.27 19.88
C ARG A 1139 -28.54 -31.74 21.24
N LEU A 1140 -29.31 -32.55 21.97
CA LEU A 1140 -28.93 -33.05 23.30
C LEU A 1140 -28.01 -34.29 23.22
N ASP A 1141 -27.88 -34.94 22.06
CA ASP A 1141 -27.04 -36.14 21.85
C ASP A 1141 -25.57 -35.78 21.57
N GLY A 1142 -24.94 -35.07 22.53
CA GLY A 1142 -23.52 -34.69 22.50
C GLY A 1142 -22.66 -35.41 23.55
N ASP A 1143 -21.40 -34.98 23.72
CA ASP A 1143 -20.44 -35.61 24.65
C ASP A 1143 -20.94 -35.71 26.11
N ASN A 1144 -21.86 -34.84 26.52
CA ASN A 1144 -22.48 -34.81 27.85
C ASN A 1144 -23.98 -35.21 27.84
N ALA A 1145 -24.45 -35.97 26.85
CA ALA A 1145 -25.89 -36.24 26.63
C ALA A 1145 -26.69 -36.67 27.87
N LEU A 1146 -26.12 -37.49 28.76
CA LEU A 1146 -26.77 -37.90 30.01
C LEU A 1146 -27.03 -36.72 30.98
N GLN A 1147 -26.12 -35.75 31.04
CA GLN A 1147 -26.27 -34.55 31.84
C GLN A 1147 -27.22 -33.56 31.17
N ASP A 1148 -27.08 -33.35 29.87
CA ASP A 1148 -27.89 -32.39 29.11
C ASP A 1148 -29.37 -32.82 29.05
N VAL A 1149 -29.65 -34.11 28.81
CA VAL A 1149 -31.01 -34.67 28.90
C VAL A 1149 -31.54 -34.58 30.34
N GLY A 1150 -30.69 -34.80 31.35
CA GLY A 1150 -31.06 -34.67 32.76
C GLY A 1150 -31.45 -33.24 33.14
N GLU A 1151 -30.69 -32.24 32.68
CA GLU A 1151 -30.99 -30.82 32.88
C GLU A 1151 -32.24 -30.41 32.11
N PHE A 1152 -32.36 -30.80 30.83
CA PHE A 1152 -33.53 -30.57 30.00
C PHE A 1152 -34.82 -31.08 30.67
N LEU A 1153 -34.86 -32.34 31.12
CA LEU A 1153 -36.03 -32.91 31.81
C LEU A 1153 -36.32 -32.21 33.14
N THR A 1154 -35.28 -31.84 33.90
CA THR A 1154 -35.44 -31.12 35.17
C THR A 1154 -35.99 -29.71 34.96
N ALA A 1155 -35.52 -29.01 33.92
CA ALA A 1155 -36.03 -27.70 33.52
C ALA A 1155 -37.49 -27.80 33.01
N LEU A 1156 -37.80 -28.82 32.20
CA LEU A 1156 -39.15 -29.06 31.67
C LEU A 1156 -40.18 -29.25 32.80
N LEU A 1157 -39.81 -30.03 33.83
CA LEU A 1157 -40.62 -30.25 35.04
C LEU A 1157 -40.82 -28.95 35.85
N ARG A 1158 -39.81 -28.07 35.90
CA ARG A 1158 -39.95 -26.75 36.56
C ARG A 1158 -40.87 -25.82 35.77
N THR A 1159 -40.75 -25.78 34.44
CA THR A 1159 -41.68 -25.00 33.59
C THR A 1159 -43.12 -25.49 33.67
N SER A 1160 -43.36 -26.80 33.73
CA SER A 1160 -44.72 -27.34 33.80
C SER A 1160 -45.45 -27.00 35.11
N GLN A 1161 -44.71 -26.82 36.22
CA GLN A 1161 -45.28 -26.33 37.49
C GLN A 1161 -45.73 -24.86 37.42
N VAL A 1162 -45.11 -24.03 36.56
CA VAL A 1162 -45.54 -22.65 36.34
C VAL A 1162 -46.85 -22.59 35.52
N CYS A 1163 -47.01 -23.51 34.57
CA CYS A 1163 -48.22 -23.60 33.75
C CYS A 1163 -49.48 -24.11 34.51
N SER A 1164 -49.35 -24.69 35.71
CA SER A 1164 -50.50 -25.20 36.47
C SER A 1164 -51.16 -24.17 37.41
N ARG A 1165 -50.88 -22.86 37.22
CA ARG A 1165 -51.30 -21.80 38.16
C ARG A 1165 -52.13 -20.66 37.55
N ASN A 1166 -52.62 -20.83 36.32
CA ASN A 1166 -53.68 -20.03 35.70
C ASN A 1166 -54.81 -20.96 35.25
#